data_AF-A0A8D8U1U8-F1
#
_entry.id   AF-A0A8D8U1U8-F1
#
_cell.length_a   1.000
_cell.length_b   1.000
_cell.length_c   1.000
_cell.angle_alpha   90.00
_cell.angle_beta   90.00
_cell.angle_gamma   90.00
#
_symmetry.space_group_name_H-M   'P 1'
#
loop_
_entity.id
_entity.type
_entity.pdbx_description
1 polymer ?
#
loop_
_entity_poly.entity_id
_entity_poly.type
_entity_poly.pdbx_seq_one_letter_code
_entity_poly.pdbx_strand_id
1 'polypeptide(L)'
;MSVSQPGGSEVATFINEEIAANNVLIFSKTTCPFCTKIKEKFQSVQQPFKAIELDLLGQDGVAIQNALYEKTKQKTVPNIFINMTHVGGCDSTLKLFETGEINKLIHPTFNPTVFVNSEITNNMIMIFSKSYCPFCTKVKDKFNSAGLKFKAVELDLLSDQGVQIQNELFDKTGQKTVPNIFINGKHIGGCDATLKLFETGEIFKILSPEKEMEKAFNPVSFVNEEIANNTVMIFSKTTCPYCSKAKERFKSINQDFKAVELDLLGEDGAKIQNALFEKTGQKTVPNIFINGKHIGGCDATLKLFADGSITKLLESYPASTTTNTNIEHILKNNKLVVFGQIDNNLKEALETYPYSRVDLSDGIKQELYERSGKKLDTYLFFNQQPVLIDELKTIETTFSNIDQYIQNNKVLVYSKTHCPFCKQAKKLLAENECNFHVVELDTLPDGARIQDALFERTGQKTVPSIFIHGKHIGGCSDLLDCYHDGRLNDYLDNNFQTYDYDLCVIGGGSGGISAAKEAALLGKKVALFDFVTPSRHGTVWGLGGTCVNVGCIPKKLFHRASLLNEEASTSENFGFGMKKTFTWKILVDNVQKYIRNLNNNYEQELKKNKIDYFNVKAQFVDKHRVQITGQENTVSAQNIVIAVGGRPTYPDIPGAHLGITSDDLFSLNKDPGKVLLVGASYIALECAGFLNGLGYDTTVMVRSILLRGFDQDIANMIGDDLESRGVKFIRSTIPTELMEQDENSILVKAENSNTKEKYKDVFNTVVFAIGRTACTQELNLDSLNLSVQQNQKLITSHEKTQVHSVYAVGDVIHNAPELTPVAIKAGKLLVRRIYRKTTEQMNYKLVPTTVFTPLEYGCVGYSETEAKATFKNVVVYHNQFVPLENALESEPRKCYAKLVCDADNKDKVLGLHVLGPNAGEITQGYALGIMLGATKQDFDALIGIHPTCAEVFTTLNVSKESNKKLESSGC
;
A
#
# COMPACT_ATOMS: atom_id res chain seq x y z
N MET A 1 13.14 44.45 37.88
CA MET A 1 12.16 44.14 38.93
C MET A 1 12.02 42.62 38.98
N SER A 2 12.10 42.03 40.17
CA SER A 2 12.17 40.59 40.42
C SER A 2 10.97 39.83 39.86
N VAL A 3 11.22 38.82 39.01
CA VAL A 3 10.19 37.87 38.57
C VAL A 3 10.26 36.64 39.47
N SER A 4 9.13 36.32 40.09
CA SER A 4 8.89 35.18 40.97
C SER A 4 9.15 33.86 40.27
N GLN A 5 9.74 32.90 41.00
CA GLN A 5 9.97 31.53 40.55
C GLN A 5 8.65 30.86 40.09
N PRO A 6 8.67 30.08 38.99
CA PRO A 6 7.52 29.27 38.60
C PRO A 6 7.21 28.22 39.67
N GLY A 7 5.93 28.04 39.96
CA GLY A 7 5.44 27.11 40.99
C GLY A 7 5.84 25.67 40.68
N GLY A 8 6.26 24.92 41.69
CA GLY A 8 6.82 23.57 41.53
C GLY A 8 5.91 22.49 40.90
N SER A 9 4.63 22.77 40.63
CA SER A 9 3.69 21.80 40.03
C SER A 9 3.87 21.60 38.52
N GLU A 10 4.21 22.64 37.76
CA GLU A 10 4.39 22.54 36.29
C GLU A 10 5.64 21.72 35.93
N VAL A 11 6.74 21.96 36.64
CA VAL A 11 8.01 21.23 36.46
C VAL A 11 7.86 19.75 36.80
N ALA A 12 7.13 19.42 37.87
CA ALA A 12 6.86 18.04 38.25
C ALA A 12 5.99 17.32 37.20
N THR A 13 5.02 18.03 36.61
CA THR A 13 4.16 17.51 35.55
C THR A 13 4.98 17.20 34.30
N PHE A 14 5.80 18.14 33.83
CA PHE A 14 6.72 17.93 32.71
C PHE A 14 7.64 16.72 32.90
N ILE A 15 8.26 16.57 34.08
CA ILE A 15 9.13 15.43 34.39
C ILE A 15 8.34 14.11 34.27
N ASN A 16 7.11 14.06 34.78
CA ASN A 16 6.29 12.85 34.73
C ASN A 16 5.85 12.50 33.30
N GLU A 17 5.47 13.49 32.51
CA GLU A 17 5.08 13.31 31.11
C GLU A 17 6.25 12.80 30.27
N GLU A 18 7.44 13.39 30.45
CA GLU A 18 8.65 12.95 29.74
C GLU A 18 9.06 11.53 30.12
N ILE A 19 8.97 11.17 31.41
CA ILE A 19 9.24 9.81 31.89
C ILE A 19 8.24 8.81 31.30
N ALA A 20 6.96 9.19 31.17
CA ALA A 20 5.91 8.32 30.63
C ALA A 20 6.03 8.15 29.11
N ALA A 21 6.49 9.17 28.39
CA ALA A 21 6.55 9.18 26.93
C ALA A 21 7.78 8.45 26.34
N ASN A 22 8.80 8.13 27.16
CA ASN A 22 10.08 7.62 26.66
C ASN A 22 10.51 6.34 27.39
N ASN A 23 10.81 5.28 26.62
CA ASN A 23 11.30 4.01 27.17
C ASN A 23 12.66 4.14 27.87
N VAL A 24 13.53 5.02 27.39
CA VAL A 24 14.79 5.40 28.04
C VAL A 24 14.92 6.92 28.00
N LEU A 25 14.95 7.56 29.18
CA LEU A 25 15.08 9.00 29.34
C LEU A 25 16.30 9.33 30.22
N ILE A 26 17.10 10.29 29.77
CA ILE A 26 18.31 10.75 30.47
C ILE A 26 18.21 12.25 30.70
N PHE A 27 18.08 12.68 31.96
CA PHE A 27 18.32 14.08 32.31
C PHE A 27 19.82 14.28 32.49
N SER A 28 20.42 15.14 31.68
CA SER A 28 21.87 15.29 31.56
C SER A 28 22.31 16.75 31.53
N LYS A 29 23.63 16.97 31.54
CA LYS A 29 24.24 18.25 31.18
C LYS A 29 25.28 18.02 30.09
N THR A 30 25.37 18.92 29.12
CA THR A 30 26.33 18.82 27.99
C THR A 30 27.79 18.83 28.46
N THR A 31 28.05 19.49 29.59
CA THR A 31 29.39 19.59 30.20
C THR A 31 29.75 18.44 31.14
N CYS A 32 28.84 17.48 31.39
CA CYS A 32 29.07 16.40 32.34
C CYS A 32 29.67 15.14 31.65
N PRO A 33 30.91 14.73 31.99
CA PRO A 33 31.55 13.58 31.34
C PRO A 33 30.82 12.25 31.60
N PHE A 34 30.17 12.11 32.76
CA PHE A 34 29.36 10.92 33.08
C PHE A 34 28.07 10.86 32.26
N CYS A 35 27.51 12.01 31.87
CA CYS A 35 26.35 12.06 30.97
C CYS A 35 26.75 11.63 29.56
N THR A 36 27.92 12.08 29.06
CA THR A 36 28.45 11.65 27.77
C THR A 36 28.72 10.15 27.77
N LYS A 37 29.43 9.64 28.78
CA LYS A 37 29.78 8.22 28.91
C LYS A 37 28.55 7.30 28.85
N ILE A 38 27.47 7.65 29.55
CA ILE A 38 26.28 6.79 29.56
C ILE A 38 25.49 6.86 28.24
N LYS A 39 25.43 8.02 27.59
CA LYS A 39 24.83 8.17 26.25
C LYS A 39 25.58 7.34 25.22
N GLU A 40 26.91 7.41 25.22
CA GLU A 40 27.77 6.58 24.38
C GLU A 40 27.55 5.09 24.65
N LYS A 41 27.36 4.69 25.92
CA LYS A 41 27.05 3.29 26.24
C LYS A 41 25.71 2.84 25.64
N PHE A 42 24.63 3.61 25.79
CA PHE A 42 23.34 3.29 25.16
C PHE A 42 23.44 3.28 23.62
N GLN A 43 24.21 4.20 23.03
CA GLN A 43 24.48 4.21 21.58
C GLN A 43 25.25 2.96 21.13
N SER A 44 26.25 2.52 21.90
CA SER A 44 27.09 1.34 21.56
C SER A 44 26.30 0.04 21.48
N VAL A 45 25.20 -0.06 22.22
CA VAL A 45 24.28 -1.21 22.19
C VAL A 45 23.06 -0.97 21.30
N GLN A 46 23.06 0.11 20.50
CA GLN A 46 21.97 0.50 19.61
C GLN A 46 20.62 0.69 20.32
N GLN A 47 20.61 1.04 21.61
CA GLN A 47 19.40 1.29 22.37
C GLN A 47 18.98 2.76 22.22
N PRO A 48 17.80 3.07 21.66
CA PRO A 48 17.30 4.44 21.57
C PRO A 48 17.03 5.05 22.95
N PHE A 49 17.34 6.34 23.10
CA PHE A 49 17.01 7.13 24.30
C PHE A 49 16.71 8.59 23.94
N LYS A 50 15.97 9.27 24.81
CA LYS A 50 15.83 10.74 24.81
C LYS A 50 16.75 11.33 25.88
N ALA A 51 17.43 12.42 25.56
CA ALA A 51 18.22 13.19 26.53
C ALA A 51 17.67 14.62 26.67
N ILE A 52 17.52 15.09 27.91
CA ILE A 52 17.13 16.46 28.24
C ILE A 52 18.34 17.14 28.87
N GLU A 53 18.94 18.09 28.16
CA GLU A 53 20.14 18.81 28.58
C GLU A 53 19.77 20.00 29.48
N LEU A 54 19.86 19.79 30.80
CA LEU A 54 19.44 20.77 31.79
C LEU A 54 20.23 22.09 31.71
N ASP A 55 21.50 22.04 31.31
CA ASP A 55 22.34 23.24 31.17
C ASP A 55 21.98 24.10 29.95
N LEU A 56 21.27 23.55 28.95
CA LEU A 56 20.77 24.31 27.81
C LEU A 56 19.41 24.99 28.08
N LEU A 57 18.78 24.67 29.21
CA LEU A 57 17.44 25.16 29.59
C LEU A 57 17.48 26.34 30.59
N GLY A 58 18.64 26.90 30.89
CA GLY A 58 18.76 28.08 31.76
C GLY A 58 18.13 27.88 33.16
N GLN A 59 17.25 28.80 33.59
CA GLN A 59 16.59 28.71 34.90
C GLN A 59 15.63 27.53 35.02
N ASP A 60 14.99 27.11 33.92
CA ASP A 60 14.10 25.95 33.91
C ASP A 60 14.88 24.66 34.16
N GLY A 61 16.11 24.58 33.64
CA GLY A 61 17.03 23.49 33.93
C GLY A 61 17.36 23.34 35.42
N VAL A 62 17.49 24.46 36.14
CA VAL A 62 17.72 24.46 37.61
C VAL A 62 16.45 24.01 38.35
N ALA A 63 15.28 24.48 37.92
CA ALA A 63 14.00 24.07 38.50
C ALA A 63 13.75 22.57 38.30
N ILE A 64 13.99 22.04 37.09
CA ILE A 64 13.91 20.62 36.76
C ILE A 64 14.91 19.82 37.60
N GLN A 65 16.15 20.28 37.77
CA GLN A 65 17.14 19.60 38.61
C GLN A 65 16.69 19.50 40.07
N ASN A 66 16.09 20.55 40.62
CA ASN A 66 15.56 20.57 41.98
C ASN A 66 14.35 19.62 42.13
N ALA A 67 13.43 19.63 41.17
CA ALA A 67 12.27 18.74 41.17
C ALA A 67 12.67 17.25 40.97
N LEU A 68 13.67 16.98 40.13
CA LEU A 68 14.26 15.65 39.98
C LEU A 68 14.90 15.18 41.28
N TYR A 69 15.58 16.06 42.01
CA TYR A 69 16.11 15.72 43.33
C TYR A 69 14.98 15.36 44.30
N GLU A 70 13.87 16.10 44.31
CA GLU A 70 12.74 15.74 45.18
C GLU A 70 12.13 14.38 44.84
N LYS A 71 12.04 14.04 43.55
CA LYS A 71 11.48 12.77 43.05
C LYS A 71 12.42 11.57 43.26
N THR A 72 13.71 11.75 43.01
CA THR A 72 14.68 10.64 42.92
C THR A 72 15.65 10.57 44.08
N LYS A 73 15.70 11.63 44.89
CA LYS A 73 16.71 11.89 45.92
C LYS A 73 18.16 11.91 45.38
N GLN A 74 18.33 12.10 44.07
CA GLN A 74 19.64 12.24 43.41
C GLN A 74 19.84 13.66 42.88
N LYS A 75 20.81 14.41 43.46
CA LYS A 75 21.12 15.80 43.04
C LYS A 75 21.96 15.87 41.76
N THR A 76 22.70 14.81 41.47
CA THR A 76 23.67 14.75 40.38
C THR A 76 23.05 14.22 39.09
N VAL A 77 23.56 14.69 37.96
CA VAL A 77 23.28 14.12 36.63
C VAL A 77 24.39 13.13 36.24
N PRO A 78 24.12 12.12 35.40
CA PRO A 78 22.84 11.84 34.74
C PRO A 78 21.80 11.26 35.70
N ASN A 79 20.53 11.56 35.47
CA ASN A 79 19.39 10.96 36.18
C ASN A 79 18.57 10.17 35.14
N ILE A 80 18.56 8.83 35.25
CA ILE A 80 18.18 7.94 34.15
C ILE A 80 16.92 7.16 34.52
N PHE A 81 15.98 7.12 33.58
CA PHE A 81 14.74 6.36 33.69
C PHE A 81 14.65 5.34 32.55
N ILE A 82 14.25 4.11 32.87
CA ILE A 82 13.96 3.05 31.91
C ILE A 82 12.55 2.54 32.20
N ASN A 83 11.63 2.62 31.23
CA ASN A 83 10.22 2.23 31.36
C ASN A 83 9.59 2.75 32.67
N MET A 84 9.64 4.07 32.85
CA MET A 84 9.18 4.82 34.04
C MET A 84 9.92 4.55 35.36
N THR A 85 10.87 3.60 35.39
CA THR A 85 11.63 3.25 36.59
C THR A 85 12.91 4.05 36.65
N HIS A 86 13.15 4.75 37.76
CA HIS A 86 14.43 5.43 38.01
C HIS A 86 15.53 4.41 38.31
N VAL A 87 16.57 4.36 37.48
CA VAL A 87 17.69 3.40 37.61
C VAL A 87 18.97 4.03 38.19
N GLY A 88 18.94 5.33 38.49
CA GLY A 88 20.04 6.07 39.10
C GLY A 88 20.92 6.81 38.11
N GLY A 89 22.20 6.98 38.48
CA GLY A 89 23.20 7.67 37.67
C GLY A 89 24.05 6.77 36.78
N CYS A 90 25.18 7.31 36.31
CA CYS A 90 26.07 6.62 35.37
C CYS A 90 26.55 5.27 35.90
N ASP A 91 27.09 5.21 37.13
CA ASP A 91 27.68 3.98 37.67
C ASP A 91 26.63 2.89 37.93
N SER A 92 25.46 3.27 38.47
CA SER A 92 24.34 2.35 38.68
C SER A 92 23.86 1.75 37.35
N THR A 93 23.78 2.56 36.30
CA THR A 93 23.33 2.11 34.98
C THR A 93 24.39 1.25 34.29
N LEU A 94 25.67 1.60 34.41
CA LEU A 94 26.78 0.76 33.91
C LEU A 94 26.81 -0.61 34.62
N LYS A 95 26.54 -0.66 35.92
CA LYS A 95 26.42 -1.92 36.65
C LYS A 95 25.27 -2.79 36.13
N LEU A 96 24.13 -2.20 35.78
CA LEU A 96 23.01 -2.92 35.15
C LEU A 96 23.37 -3.46 33.76
N PHE A 97 24.21 -2.74 33.00
CA PHE A 97 24.80 -3.25 31.75
C PHE A 97 25.74 -4.43 32.00
N GLU A 98 26.56 -4.38 33.04
CA GLU A 98 27.52 -5.44 33.40
C GLU A 98 26.82 -6.71 33.90
N THR A 99 25.75 -6.58 34.69
CA THR A 99 24.98 -7.72 35.21
C THR A 99 23.98 -8.28 34.20
N GLY A 100 23.74 -7.57 33.08
CA GLY A 100 22.73 -7.92 32.08
C GLY A 100 21.28 -7.66 32.53
N GLU A 101 21.07 -7.13 33.74
CA GLU A 101 19.73 -6.80 34.26
C GLU A 101 19.06 -5.67 33.48
N ILE A 102 19.85 -4.82 32.81
CA ILE A 102 19.32 -3.74 31.98
C ILE A 102 18.44 -4.24 30.83
N ASN A 103 18.72 -5.43 30.30
CA ASN A 103 17.90 -6.03 29.24
C ASN A 103 16.51 -6.41 29.73
N LYS A 104 16.38 -6.79 31.01
CA LYS A 104 15.07 -7.08 31.64
C LYS A 104 14.26 -5.79 31.85
N LEU A 105 14.95 -4.67 32.07
CA LEU A 105 14.31 -3.36 32.25
C LEU A 105 13.92 -2.74 30.90
N ILE A 106 14.73 -2.91 29.86
CA ILE A 106 14.46 -2.42 28.50
C ILE A 106 13.41 -3.29 27.80
N HIS A 107 13.51 -4.61 27.97
CA HIS A 107 12.62 -5.62 27.38
C HIS A 107 11.92 -6.40 28.51
N PRO A 108 10.90 -5.83 29.18
CA PRO A 108 10.16 -6.57 30.17
C PRO A 108 9.54 -7.81 29.52
N THR A 109 9.66 -8.95 30.19
CA THR A 109 9.13 -10.25 29.77
C THR A 109 7.68 -10.10 29.30
N PHE A 110 7.39 -10.48 28.06
CA PHE A 110 6.05 -10.42 27.49
C PHE A 110 5.07 -11.18 28.38
N ASN A 111 4.08 -10.48 28.94
CA ASN A 111 3.03 -11.08 29.74
C ASN A 111 1.77 -11.20 28.86
N PRO A 112 1.39 -12.41 28.41
CA PRO A 112 0.27 -12.60 27.50
C PRO A 112 -1.05 -12.16 28.11
N THR A 113 -1.25 -12.35 29.42
CA THR A 113 -2.44 -11.91 30.16
C THR A 113 -2.59 -10.38 30.13
N VAL A 114 -1.51 -9.64 30.39
CA VAL A 114 -1.53 -8.16 30.35
C VAL A 114 -1.77 -7.67 28.93
N PHE A 115 -1.12 -8.29 27.94
CA PHE A 115 -1.28 -7.93 26.53
C PHE A 115 -2.71 -8.16 26.02
N VAL A 116 -3.25 -9.36 26.24
CA VAL A 116 -4.62 -9.73 25.81
C VAL A 116 -5.65 -8.81 26.45
N ASN A 117 -5.55 -8.57 27.76
CA ASN A 117 -6.48 -7.67 28.45
C ASN A 117 -6.35 -6.22 27.98
N SER A 118 -5.14 -5.74 27.71
CA SER A 118 -4.89 -4.40 27.16
C SER A 118 -5.53 -4.24 25.77
N GLU A 119 -5.28 -5.16 24.85
CA GLU A 119 -5.82 -5.09 23.48
C GLU A 119 -7.36 -5.17 23.48
N ILE A 120 -7.94 -6.01 24.33
CA ILE A 120 -9.40 -6.14 24.48
C ILE A 120 -10.01 -4.87 25.08
N THR A 121 -9.34 -4.23 26.03
CA THR A 121 -9.86 -3.04 26.74
C THR A 121 -9.74 -1.78 25.91
N ASN A 122 -8.62 -1.63 25.19
CA ASN A 122 -8.30 -0.40 24.45
C ASN A 122 -8.96 -0.33 23.08
N ASN A 123 -9.56 -1.43 22.60
CA ASN A 123 -10.18 -1.49 21.28
C ASN A 123 -11.64 -1.94 21.38
N MET A 124 -12.55 -1.11 20.86
CA MET A 124 -13.99 -1.41 20.81
C MET A 124 -14.29 -2.71 20.07
N ILE A 125 -13.54 -3.00 18.99
CA ILE A 125 -13.61 -4.27 18.26
C ILE A 125 -12.19 -4.82 18.14
N MET A 126 -11.95 -5.95 18.79
CA MET A 126 -10.65 -6.62 18.83
C MET A 126 -10.75 -8.02 18.23
N ILE A 127 -9.89 -8.33 17.27
CA ILE A 127 -9.87 -9.61 16.53
C ILE A 127 -8.51 -10.27 16.70
N PHE A 128 -8.44 -11.38 17.43
CA PHE A 128 -7.26 -12.25 17.40
C PHE A 128 -7.40 -13.23 16.25
N SER A 129 -6.43 -13.22 15.35
CA SER A 129 -6.53 -13.78 14.00
C SER A 129 -5.26 -14.57 13.64
N LYS A 130 -5.32 -15.34 12.55
CA LYS A 130 -4.12 -15.79 11.83
C LYS A 130 -4.20 -15.34 10.38
N SER A 131 -3.09 -14.87 9.83
CA SER A 131 -3.05 -14.20 8.51
C SER A 131 -3.50 -15.11 7.36
N TYR A 132 -3.26 -16.41 7.48
CA TYR A 132 -3.66 -17.43 6.50
C TYR A 132 -5.07 -18.00 6.71
N CYS A 133 -5.78 -17.64 7.78
CA CYS A 133 -7.08 -18.25 8.11
C CYS A 133 -8.22 -17.64 7.26
N PRO A 134 -8.94 -18.43 6.45
CA PRO A 134 -10.02 -17.93 5.60
C PRO A 134 -11.21 -17.41 6.43
N PHE A 135 -11.48 -17.99 7.60
CA PHE A 135 -12.52 -17.54 8.52
C PHE A 135 -12.19 -16.19 9.15
N CYS A 136 -10.92 -15.94 9.48
CA CYS A 136 -10.48 -14.63 9.96
C CYS A 136 -10.65 -13.55 8.88
N THR A 137 -10.26 -13.87 7.64
CA THR A 137 -10.43 -12.96 6.49
C THR A 137 -11.90 -12.62 6.27
N LYS A 138 -12.78 -13.62 6.28
CA LYS A 138 -14.24 -13.45 6.13
C LYS A 138 -14.83 -12.52 7.19
N VAL A 139 -14.40 -12.63 8.44
CA VAL A 139 -14.85 -11.74 9.53
C VAL A 139 -14.34 -10.30 9.35
N LYS A 140 -13.04 -10.14 9.04
CA LYS A 140 -12.44 -8.82 8.78
C LYS A 140 -13.13 -8.10 7.63
N ASP A 141 -13.38 -8.81 6.53
CA ASP A 141 -14.10 -8.28 5.37
C ASP A 141 -15.53 -7.88 5.73
N LYS A 142 -16.21 -8.66 6.58
CA LYS A 142 -17.56 -8.33 7.04
C LYS A 142 -17.58 -7.02 7.85
N PHE A 143 -16.68 -6.85 8.82
CA PHE A 143 -16.56 -5.58 9.57
C PHE A 143 -16.19 -4.40 8.66
N ASN A 144 -15.24 -4.58 7.75
CA ASN A 144 -14.85 -3.55 6.77
C ASN A 144 -16.04 -3.14 5.87
N SER A 145 -16.80 -4.12 5.36
CA SER A 145 -17.98 -3.88 4.52
C SER A 145 -19.10 -3.16 5.26
N ALA A 146 -19.17 -3.32 6.58
CA ALA A 146 -20.11 -2.63 7.46
C ALA A 146 -19.61 -1.24 7.91
N GLY A 147 -18.42 -0.79 7.46
CA GLY A 147 -17.83 0.49 7.85
C GLY A 147 -17.32 0.53 9.30
N LEU A 148 -17.18 -0.61 9.96
CA LEU A 148 -16.78 -0.73 11.36
C LEU A 148 -15.27 -0.89 11.47
N LYS A 149 -14.62 0.03 12.19
CA LYS A 149 -13.18 -0.05 12.46
C LYS A 149 -12.89 -1.08 13.55
N PHE A 150 -11.88 -1.92 13.32
CA PHE A 150 -11.42 -2.92 14.29
C PHE A 150 -9.90 -2.94 14.36
N LYS A 151 -9.38 -3.46 15.47
CA LYS A 151 -7.99 -3.85 15.63
C LYS A 151 -7.87 -5.36 15.45
N ALA A 152 -6.86 -5.81 14.71
CA ALA A 152 -6.55 -7.23 14.59
C ALA A 152 -5.10 -7.50 15.01
N VAL A 153 -4.90 -8.62 15.71
CA VAL A 153 -3.59 -9.16 16.06
C VAL A 153 -3.43 -10.51 15.37
N GLU A 154 -2.44 -10.62 14.49
CA GLU A 154 -2.15 -11.85 13.74
C GLU A 154 -1.18 -12.72 14.55
N LEU A 155 -1.69 -13.75 15.20
CA LEU A 155 -0.95 -14.61 16.13
C LEU A 155 0.18 -15.37 15.44
N ASP A 156 0.00 -15.75 14.18
CA ASP A 156 1.01 -16.43 13.37
C ASP A 156 2.21 -15.54 13.02
N LEU A 157 2.06 -14.22 13.09
CA LEU A 157 3.14 -13.27 12.85
C LEU A 157 3.92 -12.91 14.13
N LEU A 158 3.52 -13.44 15.28
CA LEU A 158 4.09 -13.12 16.59
C LEU A 158 4.99 -14.21 17.18
N SER A 159 5.44 -15.19 16.39
CA SER A 159 6.35 -16.27 16.84
C SER A 159 5.86 -16.96 18.14
N ASP A 160 6.72 -17.16 19.14
CA ASP A 160 6.38 -17.80 20.42
C ASP A 160 5.34 -17.01 21.23
N GLN A 161 5.29 -15.68 21.08
CA GLN A 161 4.28 -14.84 21.73
C GLN A 161 2.88 -15.15 21.20
N GLY A 162 2.75 -15.49 19.91
CA GLY A 162 1.49 -15.89 19.30
C GLY A 162 0.87 -17.12 19.96
N VAL A 163 1.71 -18.11 20.29
CA VAL A 163 1.28 -19.34 21.00
C VAL A 163 0.86 -19.01 22.43
N GLN A 164 1.62 -18.17 23.13
CA GLN A 164 1.32 -17.75 24.50
C GLN A 164 0.00 -16.96 24.57
N ILE A 165 -0.23 -16.04 23.62
CA ILE A 165 -1.51 -15.31 23.48
C ILE A 165 -2.65 -16.28 23.17
N GLN A 166 -2.43 -17.27 22.29
CA GLN A 166 -3.46 -18.25 21.94
C GLN A 166 -3.87 -19.12 23.13
N ASN A 167 -2.92 -19.49 24.00
CA ASN A 167 -3.19 -20.21 25.24
C ASN A 167 -3.96 -19.32 26.23
N GLU A 168 -3.54 -18.07 26.43
CA GLU A 168 -4.26 -17.11 27.29
C GLU A 168 -5.70 -16.86 26.79
N LEU A 169 -5.90 -16.73 25.47
CA LEU A 169 -7.24 -16.61 24.89
C LEU A 169 -8.08 -17.86 25.14
N PHE A 170 -7.49 -19.04 25.06
CA PHE A 170 -8.18 -20.29 25.40
C PHE A 170 -8.58 -20.32 26.88
N ASP A 171 -7.68 -19.94 27.79
CA ASP A 171 -7.97 -19.88 29.22
C ASP A 171 -9.08 -18.84 29.53
N LYS A 172 -9.09 -17.71 28.81
CA LYS A 172 -10.08 -16.64 29.00
C LYS A 172 -11.45 -16.92 28.38
N THR A 173 -11.50 -17.64 27.26
CA THR A 173 -12.72 -17.76 26.44
C THR A 173 -13.23 -19.19 26.24
N GLY A 174 -12.41 -20.19 26.55
CA GLY A 174 -12.64 -21.60 26.19
C GLY A 174 -12.46 -21.90 24.70
N GLN A 175 -12.11 -20.90 23.87
CA GLN A 175 -11.99 -21.06 22.41
C GLN A 175 -10.53 -21.05 21.97
N LYS A 176 -10.03 -22.22 21.53
CA LYS A 176 -8.64 -22.37 21.03
C LYS A 176 -8.48 -21.90 19.58
N THR A 177 -9.57 -21.88 18.81
CA THR A 177 -9.58 -21.56 17.38
C THR A 177 -9.67 -20.05 17.13
N VAL A 178 -9.14 -19.61 15.99
CA VAL A 178 -9.29 -18.23 15.47
C VAL A 178 -10.34 -18.19 14.35
N PRO A 179 -11.00 -17.05 14.09
CA PRO A 179 -10.87 -15.78 14.80
C PRO A 179 -11.47 -15.85 16.22
N ASN A 180 -10.88 -15.13 17.17
CA ASN A 180 -11.43 -14.94 18.52
C ASN A 180 -11.75 -13.44 18.66
N ILE A 181 -13.04 -13.11 18.66
CA ILE A 181 -13.54 -11.73 18.52
C ILE A 181 -14.04 -11.21 19.86
N PHE A 182 -13.66 -9.98 20.18
CA PHE A 182 -14.19 -9.22 21.31
C PHE A 182 -14.82 -7.91 20.82
N ILE A 183 -15.97 -7.55 21.38
CA ILE A 183 -16.61 -6.26 21.18
C ILE A 183 -16.93 -5.67 22.56
N ASN A 184 -16.53 -4.42 22.80
CA ASN A 184 -16.69 -3.73 24.09
C ASN A 184 -16.19 -4.58 25.28
N GLY A 185 -15.04 -5.24 25.10
CA GLY A 185 -14.43 -6.11 26.11
C GLY A 185 -15.06 -7.50 26.27
N LYS A 186 -16.24 -7.76 25.67
CA LYS A 186 -16.96 -9.03 25.77
C LYS A 186 -16.54 -9.99 24.65
N HIS A 187 -16.32 -11.25 24.97
CA HIS A 187 -16.04 -12.28 23.96
C HIS A 187 -17.32 -12.65 23.19
N ILE A 188 -17.23 -12.66 21.85
CA ILE A 188 -18.38 -12.82 20.96
C ILE A 188 -18.34 -14.18 20.22
N GLY A 189 -17.19 -14.86 20.22
CA GLY A 189 -16.98 -16.15 19.56
C GLY A 189 -16.14 -16.04 18.29
N GLY A 190 -16.30 -17.02 17.40
CA GLY A 190 -15.59 -17.10 16.12
C GLY A 190 -16.37 -16.57 14.92
N CYS A 191 -16.03 -17.08 13.73
CA CYS A 191 -16.59 -16.60 12.47
C CYS A 191 -18.11 -16.75 12.40
N ASP A 192 -18.65 -17.93 12.68
CA ASP A 192 -20.09 -18.19 12.54
C ASP A 192 -20.92 -17.38 13.55
N ALA A 193 -20.43 -17.25 14.79
CA ALA A 193 -21.05 -16.41 15.80
C ALA A 193 -21.10 -14.95 15.36
N THR A 194 -19.99 -14.45 14.81
CA THR A 194 -19.92 -13.07 14.32
C THR A 194 -20.85 -12.84 13.12
N LEU A 195 -20.86 -13.75 12.14
CA LEU A 195 -21.74 -13.64 10.97
C LEU A 195 -23.21 -13.71 11.38
N LYS A 196 -23.57 -14.59 12.32
CA LYS A 196 -24.93 -14.67 12.85
C LYS A 196 -25.36 -13.35 13.50
N LEU A 197 -24.47 -12.67 14.24
CA LEU A 197 -24.78 -11.36 14.81
C LEU A 197 -24.95 -10.26 13.77
N PHE A 198 -24.23 -10.35 12.65
CA PHE A 198 -24.46 -9.46 11.50
C PHE A 198 -25.80 -9.77 10.80
N GLU A 199 -26.17 -11.05 10.69
CA GLU A 199 -27.44 -11.48 10.08
C GLU A 199 -28.65 -11.11 10.93
N THR A 200 -28.56 -11.26 12.25
CA THR A 200 -29.63 -10.87 13.19
C THR A 200 -29.65 -9.37 13.49
N GLY A 201 -28.63 -8.64 13.05
CA GLY A 201 -28.43 -7.22 13.38
C GLY A 201 -28.03 -6.96 14.84
N GLU A 202 -27.88 -8.01 15.66
CA GLU A 202 -27.47 -7.91 17.06
C GLU A 202 -26.06 -7.35 17.23
N ILE A 203 -25.19 -7.48 16.21
CA ILE A 203 -23.83 -6.91 16.24
C ILE A 203 -23.84 -5.40 16.50
N PHE A 204 -24.80 -4.67 15.92
CA PHE A 204 -24.92 -3.22 16.10
C PHE A 204 -25.48 -2.84 17.47
N LYS A 205 -26.26 -3.74 18.08
CA LYS A 205 -26.71 -3.61 19.47
C LYS A 205 -25.53 -3.79 20.42
N ILE A 206 -24.68 -4.79 20.18
CA ILE A 206 -23.49 -5.07 21.01
C ILE A 206 -22.44 -3.94 20.90
N LEU A 207 -22.34 -3.29 19.73
CA LEU A 207 -21.44 -2.16 19.48
C LEU A 207 -21.90 -0.85 20.11
N SER A 208 -23.17 -0.77 20.51
CA SER A 208 -23.70 0.38 21.21
C SER A 208 -23.30 0.27 22.69
N PRO A 209 -22.53 1.23 23.24
CA PRO A 209 -22.11 1.16 24.64
C PRO A 209 -23.33 1.32 25.55
N GLU A 210 -23.74 0.23 26.21
CA GLU A 210 -24.65 0.32 27.34
C GLU A 210 -23.86 0.64 28.61
N LYS A 211 -24.28 1.69 29.32
CA LYS A 211 -24.54 1.48 30.75
C LYS A 211 -25.90 2.04 31.15
N GLU A 212 -26.71 1.07 31.57
CA GLU A 212 -27.87 1.09 32.47
C GLU A 212 -29.27 1.31 31.90
N MET A 213 -29.99 0.18 31.96
CA MET A 213 -31.44 -0.05 32.11
C MET A 213 -32.35 0.29 30.95
N GLU A 214 -33.04 -0.76 30.48
CA GLU A 214 -34.18 -0.76 29.56
C GLU A 214 -34.95 0.56 29.53
N LYS A 215 -34.91 1.23 28.38
CA LYS A 215 -36.10 1.87 27.84
C LYS A 215 -36.20 1.44 26.38
N ALA A 216 -37.18 0.59 26.09
CA ALA A 216 -37.72 0.47 24.74
C ALA A 216 -37.83 1.88 24.15
N PHE A 217 -37.33 2.10 22.92
CA PHE A 217 -37.37 3.39 22.26
C PHE A 217 -38.79 3.96 22.37
N ASN A 218 -38.95 4.93 23.27
CA ASN A 218 -40.24 5.53 23.55
C ASN A 218 -40.30 6.80 22.69
N PRO A 219 -41.05 6.78 21.57
CA PRO A 219 -41.08 7.90 20.65
C PRO A 219 -41.61 9.17 21.32
N VAL A 220 -42.43 9.06 22.37
CA VAL A 220 -42.93 10.20 23.14
C VAL A 220 -41.82 10.83 23.99
N SER A 221 -40.99 10.03 24.67
CA SER A 221 -39.87 10.58 25.45
C SER A 221 -38.81 11.20 24.54
N PHE A 222 -38.47 10.53 23.43
CA PHE A 222 -37.54 11.06 22.43
C PHE A 222 -38.00 12.40 21.85
N VAL A 223 -39.28 12.51 21.45
CA VAL A 223 -39.84 13.77 20.96
C VAL A 223 -39.76 14.86 22.03
N ASN A 224 -40.11 14.56 23.29
CA ASN A 224 -40.06 15.53 24.36
C ASN A 224 -38.63 15.99 24.69
N GLU A 225 -37.65 15.09 24.68
CA GLU A 225 -36.25 15.39 24.93
C GLU A 225 -35.62 16.25 23.82
N GLU A 226 -35.84 15.89 22.55
CA GLU A 226 -35.35 16.68 21.42
C GLU A 226 -35.96 18.09 21.40
N ILE A 227 -37.24 18.22 21.79
CA ILE A 227 -37.91 19.51 21.91
C ILE A 227 -37.37 20.33 23.10
N ALA A 228 -37.02 19.68 24.21
CA ALA A 228 -36.51 20.35 25.40
C ALA A 228 -35.05 20.80 25.27
N ASN A 229 -34.23 20.01 24.57
CA ASN A 229 -32.79 20.24 24.47
C ASN A 229 -32.39 21.18 23.32
N ASN A 230 -33.32 21.53 22.44
CA ASN A 230 -33.02 22.36 21.27
C ASN A 230 -33.95 23.58 21.23
N THR A 231 -33.36 24.78 21.18
CA THR A 231 -34.08 26.06 21.04
C THR A 231 -34.98 26.08 19.82
N VAL A 232 -34.53 25.52 18.69
CA VAL A 232 -35.37 25.29 17.50
C VAL A 232 -35.24 23.83 17.08
N MET A 233 -36.36 23.09 17.16
CA MET A 233 -36.43 21.68 16.81
C MET A 233 -37.37 21.46 15.61
N ILE A 234 -36.87 20.81 14.56
CA ILE A 234 -37.59 20.57 13.30
C ILE A 234 -37.68 19.07 13.01
N PHE A 235 -38.86 18.47 13.18
CA PHE A 235 -39.10 17.11 12.67
C PHE A 235 -39.49 17.18 11.20
N SER A 236 -38.73 16.49 10.35
CA SER A 236 -38.66 16.71 8.90
C SER A 236 -38.66 15.38 8.13
N LYS A 237 -38.83 15.45 6.80
CA LYS A 237 -38.48 14.38 5.87
C LYS A 237 -37.61 14.94 4.76
N THR A 238 -36.58 14.20 4.34
CA THR A 238 -35.62 14.66 3.31
C THR A 238 -36.28 14.95 1.96
N THR A 239 -37.38 14.26 1.66
CA THR A 239 -38.15 14.41 0.41
C THR A 239 -39.21 15.52 0.45
N CYS A 240 -39.40 16.20 1.59
CA CYS A 240 -40.46 17.20 1.74
C CYS A 240 -39.97 18.62 1.39
N PRO A 241 -40.50 19.26 0.33
CA PRO A 241 -40.07 20.62 -0.08
C PRO A 241 -40.42 21.69 0.96
N TYR A 242 -41.50 21.50 1.74
CA TYR A 242 -41.89 22.41 2.81
C TYR A 242 -40.93 22.34 4.02
N CYS A 243 -40.31 21.19 4.26
CA CYS A 243 -39.27 21.05 5.29
C CYS A 243 -38.01 21.83 4.90
N SER A 244 -37.56 21.71 3.64
CA SER A 244 -36.42 22.48 3.12
C SER A 244 -36.68 23.98 3.20
N LYS A 245 -37.86 24.43 2.77
CA LYS A 245 -38.26 25.84 2.82
C LYS A 245 -38.30 26.41 4.24
N ALA A 246 -38.78 25.65 5.22
CA ALA A 246 -38.78 26.09 6.63
C ALA A 246 -37.35 26.18 7.20
N LYS A 247 -36.49 25.20 6.90
CA LYS A 247 -35.08 25.20 7.33
C LYS A 247 -34.30 26.37 6.73
N GLU A 248 -34.49 26.66 5.45
CA GLU A 248 -33.86 27.80 4.77
C GLU A 248 -34.21 29.13 5.42
N ARG A 249 -35.43 29.28 5.94
CA ARG A 249 -35.83 30.51 6.65
C ARG A 249 -35.12 30.69 7.98
N PHE A 250 -34.95 29.63 8.77
CA PHE A 250 -34.12 29.71 9.98
C PHE A 250 -32.64 29.97 9.64
N LYS A 251 -32.11 29.36 8.57
CA LYS A 251 -30.76 29.67 8.05
C LYS A 251 -30.62 31.13 7.63
N SER A 252 -31.67 31.73 7.03
CA SER A 252 -31.62 33.11 6.52
C SER A 252 -31.49 34.17 7.63
N ILE A 253 -31.80 33.82 8.88
CA ILE A 253 -31.56 34.67 10.06
C ILE A 253 -30.41 34.16 10.92
N ASN A 254 -29.60 33.23 10.39
CA ASN A 254 -28.49 32.58 11.08
C ASN A 254 -28.89 31.93 12.42
N GLN A 255 -30.13 31.43 12.51
CA GLN A 255 -30.63 30.73 13.69
C GLN A 255 -30.31 29.24 13.57
N ASP A 256 -29.51 28.73 14.51
CA ASP A 256 -29.24 27.30 14.63
C ASP A 256 -30.52 26.52 14.98
N PHE A 257 -30.67 25.36 14.35
CA PHE A 257 -31.76 24.43 14.61
C PHE A 257 -31.28 22.98 14.51
N LYS A 258 -31.92 22.10 15.26
CA LYS A 258 -31.78 20.65 15.10
C LYS A 258 -32.90 20.13 14.21
N ALA A 259 -32.54 19.29 13.23
CA ALA A 259 -33.51 18.59 12.40
C ALA A 259 -33.40 17.08 12.57
N VAL A 260 -34.55 16.42 12.73
CA VAL A 260 -34.68 14.95 12.75
C VAL A 260 -35.42 14.52 11.49
N GLU A 261 -34.74 13.79 10.61
CA GLU A 261 -35.29 13.31 9.34
C GLU A 261 -35.99 11.96 9.53
N LEU A 262 -37.31 12.00 9.68
CA LEU A 262 -38.13 10.84 10.02
C LEU A 262 -38.08 9.73 8.96
N ASP A 263 -37.85 10.07 7.69
CA ASP A 263 -37.73 9.10 6.59
C ASP A 263 -36.39 8.35 6.58
N LEU A 264 -35.37 8.86 7.27
CA LEU A 264 -34.08 8.18 7.43
C LEU A 264 -34.04 7.25 8.65
N LEU A 265 -35.10 7.25 9.48
CA LEU A 265 -35.18 6.51 10.74
C LEU A 265 -35.99 5.20 10.66
N GLY A 266 -36.33 4.72 9.46
CA GLY A 266 -37.04 3.45 9.28
C GLY A 266 -38.39 3.37 10.04
N GLU A 267 -38.66 2.26 10.72
CA GLU A 267 -39.90 2.07 11.49
C GLU A 267 -40.06 3.04 12.67
N ASP A 268 -38.96 3.46 13.29
CA ASP A 268 -38.99 4.39 14.41
C ASP A 268 -39.37 5.81 13.96
N GLY A 269 -39.05 6.19 12.72
CA GLY A 269 -39.55 7.40 12.10
C GLY A 269 -41.08 7.47 12.05
N ALA A 270 -41.75 6.35 11.75
CA ALA A 270 -43.21 6.26 11.76
C ALA A 270 -43.80 6.34 13.18
N LYS A 271 -43.13 5.74 14.16
CA LYS A 271 -43.52 5.80 15.59
C LYS A 271 -43.38 7.22 16.14
N ILE A 272 -42.28 7.92 15.84
CA ILE A 272 -42.06 9.34 16.18
C ILE A 272 -43.13 10.21 15.51
N GLN A 273 -43.45 9.94 14.24
CA GLN A 273 -44.49 10.70 13.53
C GLN A 273 -45.88 10.54 14.18
N ASN A 274 -46.19 9.35 14.71
CA ASN A 274 -47.42 9.12 15.47
C ASN A 274 -47.38 9.82 16.85
N ALA A 275 -46.26 9.77 17.57
CA ALA A 275 -46.10 10.49 18.83
C ALA A 275 -46.19 12.03 18.67
N LEU A 276 -45.65 12.56 17.57
CA LEU A 276 -45.81 13.98 17.21
C LEU A 276 -47.26 14.31 16.92
N PHE A 277 -47.99 13.43 16.21
CA PHE A 277 -49.42 13.62 15.96
C PHE A 277 -50.23 13.62 17.26
N GLU A 278 -49.94 12.71 18.20
CA GLU A 278 -50.58 12.69 19.51
C GLU A 278 -50.28 13.96 20.34
N LYS A 279 -49.04 14.48 20.27
CA LYS A 279 -48.62 15.67 21.01
C LYS A 279 -49.14 16.98 20.42
N THR A 280 -49.22 17.07 19.10
CA THR A 280 -49.43 18.36 18.40
C THR A 280 -50.73 18.42 17.59
N GLY A 281 -51.39 17.28 17.37
CA GLY A 281 -52.49 17.15 16.41
C GLY A 281 -52.05 17.21 14.94
N GLN A 282 -50.75 17.35 14.64
CA GLN A 282 -50.24 17.52 13.28
C GLN A 282 -49.43 16.29 12.83
N LYS A 283 -49.97 15.54 11.86
CA LYS A 283 -49.30 14.35 11.29
C LYS A 283 -48.30 14.70 10.18
N THR A 284 -48.44 15.87 9.57
CA THR A 284 -47.61 16.34 8.45
C THR A 284 -46.31 16.97 8.94
N VAL A 285 -45.24 16.85 8.13
CA VAL A 285 -43.95 17.53 8.34
C VAL A 285 -43.85 18.79 7.45
N PRO A 286 -43.10 19.82 7.83
CA PRO A 286 -42.32 19.92 9.07
C PRO A 286 -43.21 20.13 10.30
N ASN A 287 -42.80 19.60 11.44
CA ASN A 287 -43.42 19.84 12.73
C ASN A 287 -42.38 20.55 13.61
N ILE A 288 -42.59 21.84 13.89
CA ILE A 288 -41.54 22.76 14.35
C ILE A 288 -41.87 23.26 15.76
N PHE A 289 -40.84 23.28 16.60
CA PHE A 289 -40.91 23.78 17.97
C PHE A 289 -39.85 24.85 18.20
N ILE A 290 -40.20 25.87 18.97
CA ILE A 290 -39.28 26.90 19.44
C ILE A 290 -39.41 27.00 20.96
N ASN A 291 -38.29 26.88 21.68
CA ASN A 291 -38.25 26.90 23.15
C ASN A 291 -39.29 25.97 23.78
N GLY A 292 -39.39 24.75 23.26
CA GLY A 292 -40.35 23.75 23.73
C GLY A 292 -41.78 23.89 23.20
N LYS A 293 -42.14 25.04 22.60
CA LYS A 293 -43.50 25.34 22.13
C LYS A 293 -43.70 24.96 20.67
N HIS A 294 -44.75 24.18 20.38
CA HIS A 294 -45.14 23.84 19.01
C HIS A 294 -45.65 25.08 18.26
N ILE A 295 -45.07 25.38 17.10
CA ILE A 295 -45.45 26.52 16.25
C ILE A 295 -46.13 26.10 14.94
N GLY A 296 -46.21 24.80 14.64
CA GLY A 296 -46.85 24.27 13.43
C GLY A 296 -45.85 23.90 12.33
N GLY A 297 -46.34 23.82 11.09
CA GLY A 297 -45.54 23.53 9.91
C GLY A 297 -45.06 24.77 9.14
N CYS A 298 -44.66 24.56 7.89
CA CYS A 298 -43.97 25.58 7.08
C CYS A 298 -44.74 26.91 6.98
N ASP A 299 -46.05 26.87 6.71
CA ASP A 299 -46.86 28.09 6.57
C ASP A 299 -46.97 28.89 7.87
N ALA A 300 -47.08 28.20 9.00
CA ALA A 300 -47.12 28.84 10.31
C ALA A 300 -45.77 29.48 10.64
N THR A 301 -44.66 28.78 10.35
CA THR A 301 -43.31 29.35 10.44
C THR A 301 -43.19 30.60 9.56
N LEU A 302 -43.56 30.52 8.29
CA LEU A 302 -43.47 31.65 7.36
C LEU A 302 -44.31 32.85 7.82
N LYS A 303 -45.49 32.62 8.41
CA LYS A 303 -46.34 33.67 8.97
C LYS A 303 -45.66 34.38 10.15
N LEU A 304 -45.07 33.63 11.08
CA LEU A 304 -44.31 34.19 12.22
C LEU A 304 -43.07 35.01 11.77
N PHE A 305 -42.44 34.59 10.66
CA PHE A 305 -41.37 35.37 10.03
C PHE A 305 -41.90 36.63 9.34
N ALA A 306 -43.10 36.58 8.75
CA ALA A 306 -43.69 37.71 8.03
C ALA A 306 -44.25 38.79 8.96
N ASP A 307 -44.80 38.40 10.12
CA ASP A 307 -45.33 39.34 11.11
C ASP A 307 -44.30 39.74 12.19
N GLY A 308 -43.07 39.23 12.09
CA GLY A 308 -41.94 39.58 12.97
C GLY A 308 -42.04 38.99 14.39
N SER A 309 -43.04 38.16 14.67
CA SER A 309 -43.24 37.58 16.01
C SER A 309 -42.27 36.41 16.32
N ILE A 310 -41.55 35.89 15.31
CA ILE A 310 -40.56 34.82 15.47
C ILE A 310 -39.43 35.19 16.44
N THR A 311 -38.98 36.46 16.43
CA THR A 311 -37.88 36.95 17.28
C THR A 311 -38.25 36.90 18.75
N LYS A 312 -39.49 37.28 19.09
CA LYS A 312 -40.00 37.23 20.46
C LYS A 312 -40.12 35.80 21.00
N LEU A 313 -40.43 34.83 20.14
CA LEU A 313 -40.50 33.41 20.52
C LEU A 313 -39.12 32.82 20.79
N LEU A 314 -38.09 33.29 20.08
CA LEU A 314 -36.70 32.86 20.28
C LEU A 314 -36.10 33.47 21.55
N GLU A 315 -36.48 34.69 21.93
CA GLU A 315 -35.99 35.40 23.11
C GLU A 315 -36.61 34.95 24.46
N SER A 316 -37.72 34.21 24.46
CA SER A 316 -38.45 33.86 25.68
C SER A 316 -38.05 32.49 26.27
N TYR A 317 -37.01 32.42 27.11
CA TYR A 317 -36.88 31.36 28.12
C TYR A 317 -36.03 31.81 29.34
N PRO A 318 -36.50 31.66 30.60
CA PRO A 318 -35.76 31.99 31.80
C PRO A 318 -34.93 30.80 32.33
N ALA A 319 -33.88 31.11 33.08
CA ALA A 319 -32.91 30.17 33.64
C ALA A 319 -33.50 29.22 34.72
N SER A 320 -33.12 27.94 34.68
CA SER A 320 -33.09 27.07 35.87
C SER A 320 -32.00 25.98 35.80
N THR A 321 -30.95 26.17 36.60
CA THR A 321 -30.22 25.20 37.46
C THR A 321 -30.06 23.72 37.03
N THR A 322 -28.86 23.32 36.57
CA THR A 322 -27.90 22.51 37.35
C THR A 322 -26.51 22.51 36.69
N THR A 323 -25.48 22.58 37.52
CA THR A 323 -24.08 22.89 37.24
C THR A 323 -23.23 21.69 36.82
N ASN A 324 -22.55 21.79 35.67
CA ASN A 324 -21.16 21.36 35.47
C ASN A 324 -20.71 21.76 34.05
N THR A 325 -20.38 23.04 33.89
CA THR A 325 -19.82 23.54 32.63
C THR A 325 -18.34 23.15 32.58
N ASN A 326 -18.03 22.07 31.88
CA ASN A 326 -16.64 21.66 31.64
C ASN A 326 -15.95 22.70 30.74
N ILE A 327 -15.11 23.55 31.33
CA ILE A 327 -14.35 24.60 30.62
C ILE A 327 -13.54 24.00 29.46
N GLU A 328 -13.01 22.78 29.60
CA GLU A 328 -12.27 22.12 28.52
C GLU A 328 -13.15 21.76 27.33
N HIS A 329 -14.38 21.33 27.58
CA HIS A 329 -15.33 21.06 26.50
C HIS A 329 -15.68 22.34 25.74
N ILE A 330 -15.86 23.45 26.47
CA ILE A 330 -16.12 24.75 25.86
C ILE A 330 -14.91 25.21 25.05
N LEU A 331 -13.70 25.19 25.61
CA LEU A 331 -12.49 25.63 24.92
C LEU A 331 -12.14 24.74 23.72
N LYS A 332 -12.37 23.43 23.80
CA LYS A 332 -12.04 22.48 22.73
C LYS A 332 -12.95 22.61 21.51
N ASN A 333 -14.21 23.02 21.73
CA ASN A 333 -15.22 23.11 20.67
C ASN A 333 -15.41 24.51 20.12
N ASN A 334 -14.75 25.52 20.69
CA ASN A 334 -14.92 26.91 20.30
C ASN A 334 -13.58 27.56 19.99
N LYS A 335 -13.50 28.21 18.82
CA LYS A 335 -12.27 28.85 18.34
C LYS A 335 -11.92 30.11 19.15
N LEU A 336 -12.92 30.87 19.57
CA LEU A 336 -12.80 32.05 20.43
C LEU A 336 -13.86 32.00 21.54
N VAL A 337 -13.43 32.10 22.79
CA VAL A 337 -14.32 32.08 23.96
C VAL A 337 -14.07 33.29 24.85
N VAL A 338 -15.14 33.96 25.25
CA VAL A 338 -15.14 35.12 26.15
C VAL A 338 -15.79 34.70 27.47
N PHE A 339 -15.00 34.65 28.54
CA PHE A 339 -15.52 34.42 29.89
C PHE A 339 -15.62 35.76 30.63
N GLY A 340 -16.83 36.30 30.79
CA GLY A 340 -17.05 37.57 31.51
C GLY A 340 -17.90 38.60 30.74
N GLN A 341 -17.83 39.86 31.17
CA GLN A 341 -18.54 40.96 30.53
C GLN A 341 -17.80 41.48 29.30
N ILE A 342 -18.54 42.04 28.34
CA ILE A 342 -17.96 42.63 27.14
C ILE A 342 -18.08 44.13 27.26
N ASP A 343 -16.95 44.81 27.46
CA ASP A 343 -16.88 46.27 27.38
C ASP A 343 -16.87 46.76 25.92
N ASN A 344 -16.95 48.08 25.71
CA ASN A 344 -17.00 48.65 24.36
C ASN A 344 -15.73 48.38 23.54
N ASN A 345 -14.55 48.29 24.17
CA ASN A 345 -13.28 48.03 23.49
C ASN A 345 -13.18 46.57 23.02
N LEU A 346 -13.65 45.63 23.84
CA LEU A 346 -13.71 44.22 23.51
C LEU A 346 -14.80 43.95 22.47
N LYS A 347 -15.92 44.67 22.54
CA LYS A 347 -17.00 44.57 21.55
C LYS A 347 -16.50 44.87 20.14
N GLU A 348 -15.75 45.97 19.97
CA GLU A 348 -15.13 46.34 18.69
C GLU A 348 -14.13 45.27 18.20
N ALA A 349 -13.34 44.67 19.10
CA ALA A 349 -12.39 43.61 18.75
C ALA A 349 -13.05 42.25 18.39
N LEU A 350 -14.30 42.03 18.80
CA LEU A 350 -15.05 40.78 18.59
C LEU A 350 -16.00 40.85 17.38
N GLU A 351 -16.25 42.03 16.80
CA GLU A 351 -17.15 42.21 15.64
C GLU A 351 -16.76 41.36 14.42
N THR A 352 -15.48 40.97 14.31
CA THR A 352 -14.94 40.18 13.19
C THR A 352 -14.80 38.68 13.45
N TYR A 353 -15.09 38.20 14.68
CA TYR A 353 -14.94 36.78 15.03
C TYR A 353 -16.22 36.19 15.64
N PRO A 354 -16.71 35.03 15.16
CA PRO A 354 -17.72 34.28 15.90
C PRO A 354 -17.11 33.81 17.22
N TYR A 355 -17.69 34.22 18.34
CA TYR A 355 -17.22 33.88 19.68
C TYR A 355 -18.34 33.27 20.52
N SER A 356 -17.94 32.40 21.44
CA SER A 356 -18.84 31.86 22.45
C SER A 356 -18.63 32.60 23.77
N ARG A 357 -19.70 33.20 24.30
CA ARG A 357 -19.66 33.89 25.59
C ARG A 357 -20.11 32.95 26.69
N VAL A 358 -19.39 32.97 27.82
CA VAL A 358 -19.74 32.25 29.03
C VAL A 358 -19.71 33.22 30.20
N ASP A 359 -20.78 33.25 30.99
CA ASP A 359 -20.83 34.11 32.17
C ASP A 359 -19.96 33.54 33.32
N LEU A 360 -19.27 34.44 34.01
CA LEU A 360 -18.37 34.10 35.11
C LEU A 360 -19.17 33.76 36.38
N SER A 361 -19.41 32.48 36.64
CA SER A 361 -19.79 31.99 37.96
C SER A 361 -18.57 31.91 38.89
N ASP A 362 -18.76 31.91 40.21
CA ASP A 362 -17.64 31.94 41.17
C ASP A 362 -16.73 30.70 41.09
N GLY A 363 -17.26 29.55 40.66
CA GLY A 363 -16.47 28.35 40.37
C GLY A 363 -15.59 28.48 39.13
N ILE A 364 -16.12 29.08 38.05
CA ILE A 364 -15.38 29.32 36.80
C ILE A 364 -14.30 30.39 36.99
N LYS A 365 -14.57 31.43 37.81
CA LYS A 365 -13.59 32.49 38.13
C LYS A 365 -12.34 31.93 38.80
N GLN A 366 -12.49 30.98 39.71
CA GLN A 366 -11.38 30.35 40.42
C GLN A 366 -10.52 29.50 39.47
N GLU A 367 -11.16 28.68 38.63
CA GLU A 367 -10.46 27.82 37.66
C GLU A 367 -9.75 28.63 36.55
N LEU A 368 -10.35 29.73 36.08
CA LEU A 368 -9.73 30.62 35.10
C LEU A 368 -8.61 31.47 35.71
N TYR A 369 -8.72 31.85 37.00
CA TYR A 369 -7.63 32.51 37.73
C TYR A 369 -6.42 31.58 37.86
N GLU A 370 -6.64 30.31 38.20
CA GLU A 370 -5.58 29.30 38.31
C GLU A 370 -4.89 29.03 36.97
N ARG A 371 -5.62 29.09 35.84
CA ARG A 371 -5.07 28.90 34.49
C ARG A 371 -4.37 30.13 33.90
N SER A 372 -4.82 31.34 34.23
CA SER A 372 -4.29 32.59 33.64
C SER A 372 -3.29 33.33 34.53
N GLY A 373 -3.24 33.00 35.83
CA GLY A 373 -2.39 33.66 36.82
C GLY A 373 -2.78 35.11 37.16
N LYS A 374 -3.91 35.62 36.63
CA LYS A 374 -4.37 37.01 36.83
C LYS A 374 -5.85 37.03 37.16
N LYS A 375 -6.26 37.82 38.17
CA LYS A 375 -7.69 38.06 38.43
C LYS A 375 -8.18 39.13 37.46
N LEU A 376 -8.94 38.71 36.46
CA LEU A 376 -9.53 39.60 35.46
C LEU A 376 -11.06 39.55 35.54
N ASP A 377 -11.68 40.68 35.21
CA ASP A 377 -13.14 40.77 35.06
C ASP A 377 -13.62 40.09 33.76
N THR A 378 -12.69 39.80 32.83
CA THR A 378 -12.95 39.11 31.56
C THR A 378 -11.72 38.34 31.10
N TYR A 379 -11.91 37.08 30.69
CA TYR A 379 -10.87 36.23 30.11
C TYR A 379 -11.20 35.89 28.65
N LEU A 380 -10.20 35.93 27.79
CA LEU A 380 -10.33 35.62 26.37
C LEU A 380 -9.46 34.42 26.04
N PHE A 381 -10.00 33.47 25.30
CA PHE A 381 -9.27 32.30 24.82
C PHE A 381 -9.43 32.14 23.33
N PHE A 382 -8.33 32.08 22.59
CA PHE A 382 -8.31 31.77 21.16
C PHE A 382 -7.52 30.48 20.94
N ASN A 383 -8.10 29.50 20.24
CA ASN A 383 -7.53 28.16 20.07
C ASN A 383 -7.03 27.54 21.40
N GLN A 384 -7.89 27.58 22.44
CA GLN A 384 -7.62 27.04 23.79
C GLN A 384 -6.51 27.77 24.58
N GLN A 385 -5.90 28.82 24.04
CA GLN A 385 -4.87 29.60 24.73
C GLN A 385 -5.42 30.94 25.20
N PRO A 386 -5.05 31.40 26.41
CA PRO A 386 -5.45 32.72 26.89
C PRO A 386 -4.79 33.80 26.03
N VAL A 387 -5.57 34.80 25.62
CA VAL A 387 -5.12 35.92 24.80
C VAL A 387 -5.55 37.25 25.40
N LEU A 388 -4.79 38.31 25.15
CA LEU A 388 -5.21 39.67 25.44
C LEU A 388 -6.00 40.27 24.27
N ILE A 389 -6.77 41.34 24.52
CA ILE A 389 -7.54 42.05 23.49
C ILE A 389 -6.63 42.53 22.36
N ASP A 390 -5.44 43.05 22.69
CA ASP A 390 -4.49 43.52 21.70
C ASP A 390 -3.90 42.37 20.85
N GLU A 391 -3.79 41.16 21.41
CA GLU A 391 -3.29 39.98 20.70
C GLU A 391 -4.30 39.44 19.68
N LEU A 392 -5.60 39.49 20.01
CA LEU A 392 -6.70 39.18 19.09
C LEU A 392 -6.69 40.09 17.86
N LYS A 393 -6.42 41.38 18.05
CA LYS A 393 -6.30 42.36 16.95
C LYS A 393 -5.12 42.06 16.02
N THR A 394 -4.00 41.54 16.54
CA THR A 394 -2.82 41.14 15.72
C THR A 394 -3.00 39.87 14.88
N ILE A 395 -3.86 38.93 15.29
CA ILE A 395 -4.10 37.67 14.56
C ILE A 395 -4.80 37.93 13.22
N GLU A 396 -5.78 38.82 13.20
CA GLU A 396 -6.49 39.23 11.97
C GLU A 396 -5.55 39.94 10.97
N THR A 397 -4.64 40.76 11.49
CA THR A 397 -3.63 41.44 10.67
C THR A 397 -2.67 40.43 10.02
N THR A 398 -2.36 39.31 10.69
CA THR A 398 -1.39 38.33 10.16
C THR A 398 -1.97 37.53 8.98
N PHE A 399 -3.22 37.04 9.06
CA PHE A 399 -3.86 36.28 7.97
C PHE A 399 -4.21 37.16 6.76
N SER A 400 -4.74 38.37 7.00
CA SER A 400 -5.02 39.33 5.93
C SER A 400 -3.74 39.71 5.18
N ASN A 401 -2.62 39.88 5.89
CA ASN A 401 -1.32 40.14 5.28
C ASN A 401 -0.81 38.96 4.43
N ILE A 402 -0.97 37.70 4.85
CA ILE A 402 -0.50 36.53 4.07
C ILE A 402 -1.24 36.41 2.74
N ASP A 403 -2.57 36.50 2.76
CA ASP A 403 -3.39 36.34 1.56
C ASP A 403 -3.17 37.49 0.58
N GLN A 404 -3.04 38.70 1.10
CA GLN A 404 -2.69 39.87 0.31
C GLN A 404 -1.29 39.73 -0.31
N TYR A 405 -0.29 39.23 0.43
CA TYR A 405 1.04 38.98 -0.10
C TYR A 405 1.04 37.91 -1.20
N ILE A 406 0.31 36.81 -1.01
CA ILE A 406 0.18 35.74 -2.00
C ILE A 406 -0.48 36.27 -3.28
N GLN A 407 -1.50 37.13 -3.17
CA GLN A 407 -2.19 37.70 -4.33
C GLN A 407 -1.37 38.78 -5.04
N ASN A 408 -0.63 39.60 -4.31
CA ASN A 408 0.13 40.73 -4.87
C ASN A 408 1.44 40.31 -5.56
N ASN A 409 1.91 39.08 -5.34
CA ASN A 409 3.18 38.61 -5.88
C ASN A 409 2.96 37.49 -6.89
N LYS A 410 3.43 37.69 -8.12
CA LYS A 410 3.39 36.69 -9.20
C LYS A 410 4.04 35.38 -8.80
N VAL A 411 5.20 35.45 -8.14
CA VAL A 411 5.89 34.31 -7.52
C VAL A 411 6.33 34.71 -6.13
N LEU A 412 5.93 33.94 -5.13
CA LEU A 412 6.20 34.19 -3.72
C LEU A 412 6.83 32.96 -3.07
N VAL A 413 7.92 33.17 -2.35
CA VAL A 413 8.65 32.11 -1.65
C VAL A 413 8.75 32.47 -0.17
N TYR A 414 7.97 31.78 0.67
CA TYR A 414 8.21 31.79 2.10
C TYR A 414 9.42 30.89 2.41
N SER A 415 10.43 31.47 3.04
CA SER A 415 11.79 30.91 3.14
C SER A 415 12.35 31.06 4.56
N LYS A 416 13.50 30.42 4.82
CA LYS A 416 14.39 30.79 5.93
C LYS A 416 15.83 30.95 5.42
N THR A 417 16.57 31.94 5.95
CA THR A 417 17.91 32.29 5.44
C THR A 417 18.91 31.14 5.54
N HIS A 418 18.78 30.31 6.58
CA HIS A 418 19.63 29.17 6.86
C HIS A 418 19.18 27.85 6.19
N CYS A 419 18.04 27.82 5.48
CA CYS A 419 17.51 26.59 4.89
C CYS A 419 18.15 26.27 3.52
N PRO A 420 18.81 25.11 3.35
CA PRO A 420 19.45 24.74 2.08
C PRO A 420 18.43 24.52 0.95
N PHE A 421 17.26 23.94 1.23
CA PHE A 421 16.20 23.75 0.24
C PHE A 421 15.60 25.09 -0.23
N CYS A 422 15.55 26.10 0.65
CA CYS A 422 15.13 27.44 0.25
C CYS A 422 16.16 28.07 -0.71
N LYS A 423 17.46 27.91 -0.44
CA LYS A 423 18.52 28.38 -1.34
C LYS A 423 18.44 27.69 -2.70
N GLN A 424 18.20 26.38 -2.72
CA GLN A 424 18.04 25.61 -3.96
C GLN A 424 16.83 26.08 -4.78
N ALA A 425 15.65 26.22 -4.16
CA ALA A 425 14.46 26.70 -4.85
C ALA A 425 14.64 28.13 -5.43
N LYS A 426 15.21 29.04 -4.63
CA LYS A 426 15.52 30.41 -5.06
C LYS A 426 16.53 30.44 -6.21
N LYS A 427 17.56 29.60 -6.15
CA LYS A 427 18.54 29.45 -7.23
C LYS A 427 17.87 28.97 -8.52
N LEU A 428 17.02 27.94 -8.45
CA LEU A 428 16.31 27.41 -9.61
C LEU A 428 15.40 28.47 -10.26
N LEU A 429 14.63 29.20 -9.45
CA LEU A 429 13.79 30.29 -9.96
C LEU A 429 14.64 31.39 -10.61
N ALA A 430 15.77 31.77 -10.01
CA ALA A 430 16.66 32.79 -10.56
C ALA A 430 17.34 32.34 -11.87
N GLU A 431 17.77 31.07 -11.96
CA GLU A 431 18.37 30.49 -13.17
C GLU A 431 17.37 30.38 -14.33
N ASN A 432 16.07 30.36 -14.03
CA ASN A 432 14.99 30.39 -15.02
C ASN A 432 14.45 31.80 -15.27
N GLU A 433 15.24 32.84 -14.95
CA GLU A 433 14.90 34.25 -15.16
C GLU A 433 13.57 34.69 -14.52
N CYS A 434 13.14 33.97 -13.47
CA CYS A 434 11.90 34.29 -12.77
C CYS A 434 12.14 35.39 -11.75
N ASN A 435 11.35 36.46 -11.81
CA ASN A 435 11.24 37.42 -10.72
C ASN A 435 10.34 36.84 -9.62
N PHE A 436 10.89 36.67 -8.42
CA PHE A 436 10.16 36.15 -7.26
C PHE A 436 10.40 37.01 -6.01
N HIS A 437 9.38 37.12 -5.17
CA HIS A 437 9.46 37.76 -3.88
C HIS A 437 9.77 36.72 -2.80
N VAL A 438 10.62 37.07 -1.84
CA VAL A 438 11.03 36.17 -0.75
C VAL A 438 10.63 36.76 0.59
N VAL A 439 9.98 35.95 1.42
CA VAL A 439 9.68 36.29 2.80
C VAL A 439 10.50 35.37 3.70
N GLU A 440 11.57 35.91 4.28
CA GLU A 440 12.47 35.16 5.18
C GLU A 440 11.89 35.14 6.59
N LEU A 441 11.18 34.06 6.92
CA LEU A 441 10.42 33.91 8.17
C LEU A 441 11.31 34.01 9.41
N ASP A 442 12.57 33.58 9.34
CA ASP A 442 13.52 33.68 10.45
C ASP A 442 14.01 35.11 10.73
N THR A 443 13.76 36.05 9.83
CA THR A 443 14.11 37.47 10.00
C THR A 443 12.94 38.34 10.46
N LEU A 444 11.73 37.76 10.49
CA LEU A 444 10.52 38.46 10.89
C LEU A 444 10.19 38.19 12.37
N PRO A 445 9.83 39.23 13.15
CA PRO A 445 9.40 39.07 14.54
C PRO A 445 8.24 38.08 14.72
N ASP A 446 7.29 38.07 13.77
CA ASP A 446 6.11 37.17 13.77
C ASP A 446 6.27 35.94 12.85
N GLY A 447 7.48 35.64 12.40
CA GLY A 447 7.70 34.60 11.39
C GLY A 447 7.22 33.19 11.77
N ALA A 448 7.27 32.83 13.07
CA ALA A 448 6.73 31.56 13.56
C ALA A 448 5.19 31.49 13.41
N ARG A 449 4.49 32.59 13.72
CA ARG A 449 3.03 32.69 13.56
C ARG A 449 2.61 32.63 12.10
N ILE A 450 3.36 33.30 11.22
CA ILE A 450 3.16 33.22 9.76
C ILE A 450 3.35 31.78 9.27
N GLN A 451 4.35 31.05 9.80
CA GLN A 451 4.59 29.66 9.43
C GLN A 451 3.45 28.72 9.85
N ASP A 452 2.86 28.92 11.03
CA ASP A 452 1.70 28.14 11.48
C ASP A 452 0.44 28.49 10.66
N ALA A 453 0.22 29.77 10.32
CA ALA A 453 -0.87 30.18 9.43
C ALA A 453 -0.73 29.60 8.01
N LEU A 454 0.50 29.53 7.48
CA LEU A 454 0.79 28.84 6.21
C LEU A 454 0.49 27.34 6.29
N PHE A 455 0.77 26.68 7.40
CA PHE A 455 0.43 25.27 7.61
C PHE A 455 -1.09 25.05 7.60
N GLU A 456 -1.86 25.89 8.28
CA GLU A 456 -3.33 25.81 8.25
C GLU A 456 -3.89 26.02 6.83
N ARG A 457 -3.30 26.94 6.06
CA ARG A 457 -3.73 27.24 4.68
C ARG A 457 -3.36 26.15 3.68
N THR A 458 -2.15 25.60 3.78
CA THR A 458 -1.56 24.75 2.72
C THR A 458 -1.44 23.28 3.09
N GLY A 459 -1.57 22.94 4.38
CA GLY A 459 -1.19 21.64 4.92
C GLY A 459 0.32 21.41 5.02
N GLN A 460 1.16 22.39 4.65
CA GLN A 460 2.62 22.29 4.66
C GLN A 460 3.24 23.19 5.73
N LYS A 461 3.94 22.59 6.71
CA LYS A 461 4.66 23.34 7.75
C LYS A 461 6.11 23.67 7.36
N THR A 462 6.68 22.96 6.39
CA THR A 462 8.08 23.09 5.98
C THR A 462 8.30 24.28 5.02
N VAL A 463 9.54 24.79 4.99
CA VAL A 463 9.99 25.81 4.01
C VAL A 463 11.01 25.19 3.03
N PRO A 464 11.06 25.64 1.76
CA PRO A 464 10.28 26.75 1.21
C PRO A 464 8.81 26.36 0.99
N SER A 465 7.89 27.32 1.11
CA SER A 465 6.52 27.20 0.64
C SER A 465 6.32 28.20 -0.50
N ILE A 466 6.05 27.67 -1.70
CA ILE A 466 6.16 28.41 -2.95
C ILE A 466 4.76 28.59 -3.55
N PHE A 467 4.47 29.82 -3.95
CA PHE A 467 3.24 30.20 -4.63
C PHE A 467 3.56 30.83 -5.98
N ILE A 468 2.79 30.48 -7.01
CA ILE A 468 2.85 31.09 -8.33
C ILE A 468 1.41 31.48 -8.70
N HIS A 469 1.19 32.75 -9.07
CA HIS A 469 -0.14 33.35 -9.32
C HIS A 469 -1.19 32.95 -8.27
N GLY A 470 -0.81 33.03 -6.99
CA GLY A 470 -1.68 32.69 -5.87
C GLY A 470 -1.90 31.19 -5.63
N LYS A 471 -1.48 30.30 -6.53
CA LYS A 471 -1.57 28.84 -6.36
C LYS A 471 -0.38 28.31 -5.58
N HIS A 472 -0.64 27.54 -4.54
CA HIS A 472 0.40 26.85 -3.80
C HIS A 472 1.00 25.72 -4.65
N ILE A 473 2.29 25.82 -4.94
CA ILE A 473 3.05 24.83 -5.73
C ILE A 473 3.60 23.73 -4.82
N GLY A 474 3.96 24.07 -3.58
CA GLY A 474 4.55 23.15 -2.61
C GLY A 474 5.96 23.58 -2.19
N GLY A 475 6.80 22.59 -1.91
CA GLY A 475 8.18 22.79 -1.46
C GLY A 475 9.21 22.79 -2.58
N CYS A 476 10.49 22.71 -2.20
CA CYS A 476 11.60 22.68 -3.17
C CYS A 476 11.50 21.50 -4.13
N SER A 477 11.08 20.32 -3.65
CA SER A 477 10.93 19.13 -4.49
C SER A 477 9.81 19.31 -5.52
N ASP A 478 8.68 19.90 -5.11
CA ASP A 478 7.55 20.12 -6.02
C ASP A 478 7.89 21.14 -7.12
N LEU A 479 8.67 22.17 -6.77
CA LEU A 479 9.20 23.14 -7.74
C LEU A 479 10.16 22.46 -8.74
N LEU A 480 11.08 21.61 -8.25
CA LEU A 480 11.98 20.85 -9.11
C LEU A 480 11.23 19.92 -10.04
N ASP A 481 10.21 19.21 -9.55
CA ASP A 481 9.32 18.38 -10.36
C ASP A 481 8.69 19.23 -11.48
N CYS A 482 8.12 20.41 -11.13
CA CYS A 482 7.53 21.33 -12.11
C CYS A 482 8.55 21.86 -13.14
N TYR A 483 9.81 22.07 -12.74
CA TYR A 483 10.85 22.47 -13.68
C TYR A 483 11.19 21.33 -14.64
N HIS A 484 11.40 20.13 -14.12
CA HIS A 484 11.83 18.97 -14.92
C HIS A 484 10.74 18.45 -15.86
N ASP A 485 9.46 18.56 -15.49
CA ASP A 485 8.35 18.22 -16.38
C ASP A 485 7.93 19.39 -17.28
N GLY A 486 8.58 20.55 -17.13
CA GLY A 486 8.36 21.75 -17.94
C GLY A 486 7.06 22.51 -17.61
N ARG A 487 6.34 22.14 -16.55
CA ARG A 487 5.16 22.90 -16.07
C ARG A 487 5.53 24.23 -15.44
N LEU A 488 6.79 24.43 -15.02
CA LEU A 488 7.20 25.66 -14.36
C LEU A 488 6.90 26.88 -15.24
N ASN A 489 7.26 26.84 -16.54
CA ASN A 489 6.99 27.94 -17.45
C ASN A 489 5.49 28.17 -17.65
N ASP A 490 4.71 27.09 -17.81
CA ASP A 490 3.25 27.19 -17.90
C ASP A 490 2.66 27.86 -16.65
N TYR A 491 3.13 27.47 -15.47
CA TYR A 491 2.67 28.06 -14.21
C TYR A 491 3.08 29.53 -14.13
N LEU A 492 4.29 29.90 -14.54
CA LEU A 492 4.75 31.28 -14.59
C LEU A 492 3.91 32.13 -15.56
N ASP A 493 3.35 31.54 -16.61
CA ASP A 493 2.46 32.20 -17.56
C ASP A 493 0.98 32.16 -17.14
N ASN A 494 0.70 31.77 -15.89
CA ASN A 494 -0.66 31.59 -15.33
C ASN A 494 -1.49 30.52 -16.06
N ASN A 495 -0.82 29.62 -16.77
CA ASN A 495 -1.42 28.49 -17.48
C ASN A 495 -1.35 27.23 -16.61
N PHE A 496 -2.23 27.13 -15.62
CA PHE A 496 -2.35 25.91 -14.82
C PHE A 496 -3.10 24.83 -15.62
N GLN A 497 -2.38 24.07 -16.44
CA GLN A 497 -3.00 22.96 -17.17
C GLN A 497 -3.69 22.00 -16.21
N THR A 498 -4.99 21.80 -16.45
CA THR A 498 -5.76 20.71 -15.86
C THR A 498 -5.70 19.53 -16.81
N TYR A 499 -5.17 18.42 -16.34
CA TYR A 499 -5.16 17.17 -17.11
C TYR A 499 -6.49 16.44 -16.94
N ASP A 500 -6.90 15.70 -17.98
CA ASP A 500 -8.08 14.85 -17.92
C ASP A 500 -7.90 13.74 -16.87
N TYR A 501 -6.67 13.27 -16.68
CA TYR A 501 -6.29 12.19 -15.75
C TYR A 501 -5.02 12.51 -14.96
N ASP A 502 -4.91 11.95 -13.76
CA ASP A 502 -3.64 11.96 -13.01
C ASP A 502 -2.62 10.99 -13.62
N LEU A 503 -3.11 9.84 -14.11
CA LEU A 503 -2.31 8.77 -14.69
C LEU A 503 -2.97 8.23 -15.97
N CYS A 504 -2.22 8.19 -17.07
CA CYS A 504 -2.52 7.34 -18.21
C CYS A 504 -1.61 6.11 -18.20
N VAL A 505 -2.17 4.95 -18.48
CA VAL A 505 -1.41 3.69 -18.63
C VAL A 505 -1.68 3.14 -20.02
N ILE A 506 -0.63 2.86 -20.79
CA ILE A 506 -0.72 2.28 -22.14
C ILE A 506 -0.27 0.82 -22.08
N GLY A 507 -1.22 -0.11 -22.13
CA GLY A 507 -1.05 -1.55 -22.05
C GLY A 507 -1.78 -2.16 -20.85
N GLY A 508 -2.82 -2.94 -21.10
CA GLY A 508 -3.66 -3.64 -20.11
C GLY A 508 -3.11 -4.99 -19.68
N GLY A 509 -1.79 -5.14 -19.63
CA GLY A 509 -1.11 -6.33 -19.11
C GLY A 509 -0.88 -6.29 -17.60
N SER A 510 -0.14 -7.27 -17.09
CA SER A 510 0.07 -7.43 -15.63
C SER A 510 0.68 -6.19 -14.96
N GLY A 511 1.67 -5.55 -15.58
CA GLY A 511 2.28 -4.33 -15.05
C GLY A 511 1.35 -3.12 -15.13
N GLY A 512 0.66 -2.94 -16.27
CA GLY A 512 -0.23 -1.80 -16.48
C GLY A 512 -1.48 -1.84 -15.61
N ILE A 513 -2.15 -2.99 -15.50
CA ILE A 513 -3.29 -3.17 -14.58
C ILE A 513 -2.83 -2.94 -13.13
N SER A 514 -1.65 -3.42 -12.74
CA SER A 514 -1.13 -3.20 -11.38
C SER A 514 -0.86 -1.72 -11.10
N ALA A 515 -0.27 -0.98 -12.04
CA ALA A 515 -0.04 0.45 -11.90
C ALA A 515 -1.37 1.21 -11.82
N ALA A 516 -2.31 0.93 -12.73
CA ALA A 516 -3.62 1.57 -12.76
C ALA A 516 -4.41 1.36 -11.45
N LYS A 517 -4.46 0.11 -10.97
CA LYS A 517 -5.13 -0.23 -9.70
C LYS A 517 -4.48 0.44 -8.50
N GLU A 518 -3.15 0.42 -8.39
CA GLU A 518 -2.47 1.08 -7.27
C GLU A 518 -2.74 2.60 -7.30
N ALA A 519 -2.78 3.23 -8.48
CA ALA A 519 -3.03 4.67 -8.58
C ALA A 519 -4.47 5.03 -8.18
N ALA A 520 -5.44 4.25 -8.65
CA ALA A 520 -6.85 4.41 -8.26
C ALA A 520 -7.06 4.24 -6.74
N LEU A 521 -6.37 3.27 -6.10
CA LEU A 521 -6.38 3.10 -4.64
C LEU A 521 -5.83 4.30 -3.87
N LEU A 522 -5.02 5.15 -4.52
CA LEU A 522 -4.50 6.41 -3.97
C LEU A 522 -5.39 7.62 -4.30
N GLY A 523 -6.61 7.38 -4.80
CA GLY A 523 -7.58 8.42 -5.14
C GLY A 523 -7.25 9.15 -6.44
N LYS A 524 -6.40 8.59 -7.30
CA LYS A 524 -6.03 9.17 -8.59
C LYS A 524 -7.04 8.81 -9.68
N LYS A 525 -7.30 9.74 -10.58
CA LYS A 525 -8.11 9.53 -11.78
C LYS A 525 -7.23 8.87 -12.84
N VAL A 526 -7.63 7.70 -13.31
CA VAL A 526 -6.79 6.86 -14.17
C VAL A 526 -7.49 6.50 -15.47
N ALA A 527 -6.78 6.65 -16.59
CA ALA A 527 -7.13 6.06 -17.87
C ALA A 527 -6.20 4.88 -18.17
N LEU A 528 -6.77 3.75 -18.57
CA LEU A 528 -6.03 2.57 -19.03
C LEU A 528 -6.41 2.27 -20.47
N PHE A 529 -5.44 2.32 -21.36
CA PHE A 529 -5.57 1.92 -22.76
C PHE A 529 -5.04 0.50 -22.93
N ASP A 530 -5.81 -0.38 -23.55
CA ASP A 530 -5.34 -1.69 -23.99
C ASP A 530 -5.84 -1.97 -25.39
N PHE A 531 -5.05 -2.68 -26.18
CA PHE A 531 -5.50 -3.17 -27.47
C PHE A 531 -4.67 -4.38 -27.89
N VAL A 532 -5.35 -5.45 -28.27
CA VAL A 532 -4.71 -6.67 -28.78
C VAL A 532 -4.69 -6.63 -30.30
N THR A 533 -3.55 -6.24 -30.88
CA THR A 533 -3.32 -6.43 -32.32
C THR A 533 -3.39 -7.93 -32.62
N PRO A 534 -4.23 -8.38 -33.58
CA PRO A 534 -4.33 -9.80 -33.93
C PRO A 534 -2.96 -10.42 -34.26
N SER A 535 -2.81 -11.72 -34.01
CA SER A 535 -1.67 -12.47 -34.58
C SER A 535 -1.75 -12.51 -36.11
N ARG A 536 -0.70 -13.05 -36.77
CA ARG A 536 -0.74 -13.29 -38.22
C ARG A 536 -1.88 -14.21 -38.66
N HIS A 537 -2.40 -15.01 -37.74
CA HIS A 537 -3.51 -15.94 -37.94
C HIS A 537 -4.85 -15.39 -37.46
N GLY A 538 -4.92 -14.10 -37.10
CA GLY A 538 -6.15 -13.44 -36.66
C GLY A 538 -6.53 -13.71 -35.20
N THR A 539 -5.68 -14.42 -34.44
CA THR A 539 -5.95 -14.70 -33.02
C THR A 539 -5.93 -13.42 -32.20
N VAL A 540 -6.98 -13.22 -31.40
CA VAL A 540 -7.17 -12.10 -30.47
C VAL A 540 -7.67 -12.62 -29.13
N TRP A 541 -7.50 -11.81 -28.08
CA TRP A 541 -7.93 -12.16 -26.72
C TRP A 541 -8.38 -10.91 -25.94
N GLY A 542 -8.87 -11.11 -24.72
CA GLY A 542 -9.40 -10.04 -23.86
C GLY A 542 -8.37 -9.42 -22.91
N LEU A 543 -8.83 -8.48 -22.08
CA LEU A 543 -8.00 -7.76 -21.11
C LEU A 543 -7.20 -8.69 -20.16
N GLY A 544 -5.97 -8.29 -19.79
CA GLY A 544 -5.10 -9.04 -18.87
C GLY A 544 -3.69 -9.28 -19.42
N GLY A 545 -3.46 -8.95 -20.69
CA GLY A 545 -2.18 -9.07 -21.39
C GLY A 545 -1.72 -10.51 -21.62
N THR A 546 -0.42 -10.66 -21.92
CA THR A 546 0.17 -11.94 -22.33
C THR A 546 -0.01 -13.04 -21.29
N CYS A 547 0.32 -12.78 -20.03
CA CYS A 547 0.33 -13.81 -18.97
C CYS A 547 -1.01 -14.53 -18.82
N VAL A 548 -2.10 -13.77 -18.85
CA VAL A 548 -3.47 -14.28 -18.66
C VAL A 548 -3.91 -15.08 -19.87
N ASN A 549 -3.66 -14.57 -21.07
CA ASN A 549 -4.31 -15.07 -22.29
C ASN A 549 -3.47 -16.07 -23.07
N VAL A 550 -2.16 -15.85 -23.18
CA VAL A 550 -1.26 -16.58 -24.10
C VAL A 550 0.12 -16.85 -23.48
N GLY A 551 0.17 -16.92 -22.15
CA GLY A 551 1.40 -17.03 -21.37
C GLY A 551 1.25 -17.95 -20.18
N CYS A 552 1.65 -17.49 -18.99
CA CYS A 552 1.80 -18.32 -17.80
C CYS A 552 0.55 -19.15 -17.44
N ILE A 553 -0.66 -18.57 -17.56
CA ILE A 553 -1.91 -19.25 -17.19
C ILE A 553 -2.18 -20.45 -18.11
N PRO A 554 -2.37 -20.29 -19.44
CA PRO A 554 -2.57 -21.44 -20.30
C PRO A 554 -1.34 -22.37 -20.28
N LYS A 555 -0.11 -21.84 -20.34
CA LYS A 555 1.12 -22.65 -20.28
C LYS A 555 1.12 -23.62 -19.10
N LYS A 556 0.81 -23.15 -17.87
CA LYS A 556 0.85 -24.00 -16.68
C LYS A 556 -0.31 -25.00 -16.65
N LEU A 557 -1.47 -24.67 -17.23
CA LEU A 557 -2.60 -25.60 -17.35
C LEU A 557 -2.33 -26.71 -18.36
N PHE A 558 -1.70 -26.40 -19.50
CA PHE A 558 -1.25 -27.40 -20.48
C PHE A 558 -0.13 -28.28 -19.90
N HIS A 559 0.83 -27.69 -19.19
CA HIS A 559 1.85 -28.43 -18.44
C HIS A 559 1.22 -29.40 -17.42
N ARG A 560 0.24 -28.95 -16.62
CA ARG A 560 -0.46 -29.85 -15.68
C ARG A 560 -1.19 -31.00 -16.40
N ALA A 561 -1.81 -30.74 -17.54
CA ALA A 561 -2.45 -31.80 -18.34
C ALA A 561 -1.42 -32.84 -18.83
N SER A 562 -0.23 -32.39 -19.22
CA SER A 562 0.89 -33.28 -19.56
C SER A 562 1.35 -34.12 -18.37
N LEU A 563 1.54 -33.51 -17.19
CA LEU A 563 1.94 -34.24 -15.97
C LEU A 563 0.87 -35.26 -15.55
N LEU A 564 -0.42 -34.91 -15.66
CA LEU A 564 -1.51 -35.85 -15.38
C LEU A 564 -1.50 -37.06 -16.31
N ASN A 565 -1.16 -36.87 -17.59
CA ASN A 565 -1.06 -37.97 -18.55
C ASN A 565 0.11 -38.92 -18.20
N GLU A 566 1.20 -38.36 -17.67
CA GLU A 566 2.32 -39.14 -17.17
C GLU A 566 1.98 -39.87 -15.85
N GLU A 567 1.36 -39.19 -14.88
CA GLU A 567 0.90 -39.80 -13.63
C GLU A 567 -0.07 -40.97 -13.90
N ALA A 568 -0.99 -40.82 -14.88
CA ALA A 568 -1.87 -41.90 -15.32
C ALA A 568 -1.12 -43.06 -16.00
N SER A 569 0.13 -42.85 -16.45
CA SER A 569 0.98 -43.88 -17.03
C SER A 569 1.69 -44.73 -15.98
N THR A 570 1.98 -44.16 -14.81
CA THR A 570 2.67 -44.84 -13.72
C THR A 570 1.73 -45.26 -12.59
N SER A 571 0.45 -44.93 -12.67
CA SER A 571 -0.55 -45.21 -11.64
C SER A 571 -0.71 -46.69 -11.29
N GLU A 572 -0.41 -47.61 -12.21
CA GLU A 572 -0.45 -49.06 -12.00
C GLU A 572 0.56 -49.52 -10.93
N ASN A 573 1.71 -48.86 -10.84
CA ASN A 573 2.71 -49.12 -9.79
C ASN A 573 2.17 -48.81 -8.39
N PHE A 574 1.14 -47.95 -8.31
CA PHE A 574 0.41 -47.60 -7.09
C PHE A 574 -0.92 -48.37 -6.93
N GLY A 575 -1.19 -49.34 -7.80
CA GLY A 575 -2.38 -50.20 -7.75
C GLY A 575 -3.62 -49.65 -8.46
N PHE A 576 -3.51 -48.57 -9.24
CA PHE A 576 -4.63 -47.99 -9.98
C PHE A 576 -4.62 -48.38 -11.46
N GLY A 577 -5.74 -48.90 -11.97
CA GLY A 577 -5.96 -49.15 -13.41
C GLY A 577 -6.66 -47.98 -14.10
N MET A 578 -5.90 -47.00 -14.60
CA MET A 578 -6.45 -45.81 -15.27
C MET A 578 -6.48 -45.97 -16.80
N LYS A 579 -7.59 -45.60 -17.45
CA LYS A 579 -7.68 -45.56 -18.92
C LYS A 579 -7.20 -44.21 -19.46
N LYS A 580 -6.20 -44.22 -20.34
CA LYS A 580 -5.67 -43.01 -20.97
C LYS A 580 -6.55 -42.56 -22.14
N THR A 581 -7.32 -41.50 -21.96
CA THR A 581 -7.99 -40.80 -23.05
C THR A 581 -7.79 -39.30 -22.91
N PHE A 582 -7.07 -38.70 -23.85
CA PHE A 582 -6.86 -37.26 -23.93
C PHE A 582 -7.63 -36.68 -25.13
N THR A 583 -8.17 -35.48 -24.99
CA THR A 583 -8.85 -34.76 -26.08
C THR A 583 -8.46 -33.29 -26.04
N TRP A 584 -7.68 -32.86 -27.04
CA TRP A 584 -7.17 -31.49 -27.17
C TRP A 584 -8.25 -30.42 -27.03
N LYS A 585 -9.35 -30.59 -27.77
CA LYS A 585 -10.45 -29.63 -27.81
C LYS A 585 -11.08 -29.39 -26.43
N ILE A 586 -11.22 -30.44 -25.60
CA ILE A 586 -11.76 -30.33 -24.24
C ILE A 586 -10.82 -29.49 -23.37
N LEU A 587 -9.50 -29.72 -23.46
CA LEU A 587 -8.51 -28.93 -22.73
C LEU A 587 -8.55 -27.47 -23.15
N VAL A 588 -8.49 -27.19 -24.46
CA VAL A 588 -8.55 -25.82 -25.00
C VAL A 588 -9.82 -25.12 -24.56
N ASP A 589 -11.00 -25.75 -24.70
CA ASP A 589 -12.28 -25.14 -24.32
C ASP A 589 -12.34 -24.75 -22.84
N ASN A 590 -11.85 -25.62 -21.97
CA ASN A 590 -11.81 -25.38 -20.53
C ASN A 590 -10.83 -24.27 -20.16
N VAL A 591 -9.64 -24.26 -20.77
CA VAL A 591 -8.64 -23.21 -20.58
C VAL A 591 -9.18 -21.86 -21.08
N GLN A 592 -9.76 -21.82 -22.28
CA GLN A 592 -10.34 -20.60 -22.84
C GLN A 592 -11.55 -20.11 -22.04
N LYS A 593 -12.36 -21.01 -21.46
CA LYS A 593 -13.41 -20.64 -20.52
C LYS A 593 -12.84 -19.97 -19.26
N TYR A 594 -11.78 -20.54 -18.69
CA TYR A 594 -11.12 -19.96 -17.52
C TYR A 594 -10.51 -18.58 -17.82
N ILE A 595 -9.84 -18.43 -18.98
CA ILE A 595 -9.28 -17.15 -19.43
C ILE A 595 -10.37 -16.09 -19.59
N ARG A 596 -11.49 -16.41 -20.26
CA ARG A 596 -12.62 -15.47 -20.39
C ARG A 596 -13.16 -15.00 -19.05
N ASN A 597 -13.22 -15.89 -18.05
CA ASN A 597 -13.61 -15.49 -16.70
C ASN A 597 -12.60 -14.53 -16.08
N LEU A 598 -11.30 -14.74 -16.27
CA LEU A 598 -10.27 -13.80 -15.82
C LEU A 598 -10.38 -12.44 -16.52
N ASN A 599 -10.62 -12.41 -17.83
CA ASN A 599 -10.80 -11.16 -18.58
C ASN A 599 -11.98 -10.36 -18.00
N ASN A 600 -13.14 -11.02 -17.80
CA ASN A 600 -14.32 -10.40 -17.21
C ASN A 600 -14.05 -9.89 -15.78
N ASN A 601 -13.31 -10.65 -14.98
CA ASN A 601 -12.95 -10.23 -13.63
C ASN A 601 -12.07 -8.98 -13.64
N TYR A 602 -11.08 -8.89 -14.54
CA TYR A 602 -10.26 -7.69 -14.67
C TYR A 602 -11.09 -6.47 -15.08
N GLU A 603 -11.99 -6.61 -16.06
CA GLU A 603 -12.88 -5.50 -16.46
C GLU A 603 -13.77 -5.03 -15.30
N GLN A 604 -14.33 -5.97 -14.53
CA GLN A 604 -15.13 -5.65 -13.34
C GLN A 604 -14.28 -4.97 -12.27
N GLU A 605 -13.04 -5.40 -12.05
CA GLU A 605 -12.12 -4.76 -11.11
C GLU A 605 -11.77 -3.33 -11.53
N LEU A 606 -11.50 -3.08 -12.81
CA LEU A 606 -11.23 -1.73 -13.30
C LEU A 606 -12.44 -0.81 -13.08
N LYS A 607 -13.65 -1.29 -13.43
CA LYS A 607 -14.89 -0.56 -13.21
C LYS A 607 -15.14 -0.27 -11.73
N LYS A 608 -14.93 -1.26 -10.85
CA LYS A 608 -15.07 -1.10 -9.39
C LYS A 608 -14.13 -0.03 -8.83
N ASN A 609 -12.91 0.07 -9.38
CA ASN A 609 -11.92 1.06 -8.97
C ASN A 609 -12.06 2.41 -9.72
N LYS A 610 -13.11 2.60 -10.52
CA LYS A 610 -13.35 3.83 -11.30
C LYS A 610 -12.17 4.18 -12.24
N ILE A 611 -11.57 3.16 -12.82
CA ILE A 611 -10.55 3.31 -13.85
C ILE A 611 -11.25 3.34 -15.20
N ASP A 612 -11.03 4.39 -15.98
CA ASP A 612 -11.59 4.51 -17.32
C ASP A 612 -10.79 3.60 -18.26
N TYR A 613 -11.43 2.54 -18.73
CA TYR A 613 -10.82 1.55 -19.60
C TYR A 613 -11.18 1.80 -21.06
N PHE A 614 -10.16 1.93 -21.90
CA PHE A 614 -10.30 2.14 -23.33
C PHE A 614 -9.67 0.96 -24.09
N ASN A 615 -10.50 0.15 -24.76
CA ASN A 615 -10.04 -0.94 -25.61
C ASN A 615 -9.65 -0.42 -27.01
N VAL A 616 -8.60 0.40 -27.07
CA VAL A 616 -8.12 1.11 -28.26
C VAL A 616 -6.61 1.31 -28.18
N LYS A 617 -5.97 1.46 -29.34
CA LYS A 617 -4.56 1.87 -29.40
C LYS A 617 -4.42 3.34 -29.03
N ALA A 618 -3.36 3.67 -28.29
CA ALA A 618 -3.00 5.04 -27.93
C ALA A 618 -1.59 5.37 -28.44
N GLN A 619 -1.42 6.58 -28.96
CA GLN A 619 -0.14 7.07 -29.48
C GLN A 619 0.21 8.39 -28.80
N PHE A 620 1.49 8.64 -28.53
CA PHE A 620 1.93 9.91 -27.99
C PHE A 620 1.73 11.03 -29.01
N VAL A 621 1.14 12.13 -28.54
CA VAL A 621 1.15 13.43 -29.22
C VAL A 621 2.29 14.27 -28.64
N ASP A 622 2.44 14.25 -27.32
CA ASP A 622 3.54 14.86 -26.58
C ASP A 622 3.69 14.21 -25.19
N LYS A 623 4.55 14.79 -24.34
CA LYS A 623 4.88 14.32 -22.99
C LYS A 623 3.70 14.18 -22.00
N HIS A 624 2.53 14.75 -22.31
CA HIS A 624 1.33 14.72 -21.47
C HIS A 624 0.05 14.34 -22.21
N ARG A 625 0.09 14.13 -23.52
CA ARG A 625 -1.10 13.83 -24.31
C ARG A 625 -0.92 12.59 -25.15
N VAL A 626 -1.95 11.76 -25.16
CA VAL A 626 -2.08 10.61 -26.05
C VAL A 626 -3.30 10.77 -26.94
N GLN A 627 -3.17 10.41 -28.21
CA GLN A 627 -4.29 10.34 -29.13
C GLN A 627 -4.89 8.94 -29.10
N ILE A 628 -6.23 8.88 -29.08
CA ILE A 628 -6.97 7.63 -29.27
C ILE A 628 -7.01 7.34 -30.78
N THR A 629 -6.51 6.18 -31.17
CA THR A 629 -6.48 5.79 -32.59
C THR A 629 -7.91 5.74 -33.16
N GLY A 630 -8.14 6.44 -34.27
CA GLY A 630 -9.45 6.55 -34.91
C GLY A 630 -10.33 7.68 -34.37
N GLN A 631 -9.82 8.53 -33.47
CA GLN A 631 -10.50 9.73 -32.99
C GLN A 631 -9.58 10.96 -33.09
N GLU A 632 -10.16 12.13 -33.35
CA GLU A 632 -9.41 13.41 -33.30
C GLU A 632 -9.10 13.82 -31.86
N ASN A 633 -9.86 13.31 -30.88
CA ASN A 633 -9.72 13.68 -29.49
C ASN A 633 -8.43 13.13 -28.86
N THR A 634 -7.75 13.97 -28.11
CA THR A 634 -6.61 13.62 -27.27
C THR A 634 -7.02 13.49 -25.81
N VAL A 635 -6.39 12.58 -25.08
CA VAL A 635 -6.50 12.46 -23.62
C VAL A 635 -5.22 12.99 -22.99
N SER A 636 -5.36 13.89 -22.02
CA SER A 636 -4.24 14.49 -21.31
C SER A 636 -4.04 13.88 -19.91
N ALA A 637 -2.79 13.69 -19.48
CA ALA A 637 -2.44 13.17 -18.18
C ALA A 637 -1.16 13.74 -17.59
N GLN A 638 -1.14 13.88 -16.26
CA GLN A 638 0.04 14.34 -15.54
C GLN A 638 1.23 13.38 -15.70
N ASN A 639 0.98 12.07 -15.57
CA ASN A 639 1.98 11.03 -15.74
C ASN A 639 1.48 9.97 -16.72
N ILE A 640 2.41 9.36 -17.48
CA ILE A 640 2.11 8.30 -18.44
C ILE A 640 3.01 7.09 -18.17
N VAL A 641 2.42 5.89 -18.09
CA VAL A 641 3.14 4.62 -17.91
C VAL A 641 2.99 3.76 -19.16
N ILE A 642 4.11 3.45 -19.81
CA ILE A 642 4.20 2.52 -20.93
C ILE A 642 4.31 1.09 -20.38
N ALA A 643 3.31 0.26 -20.64
CA ALA A 643 3.18 -1.12 -20.17
C ALA A 643 2.77 -2.09 -21.30
N VAL A 644 3.18 -1.80 -22.54
CA VAL A 644 2.75 -2.46 -23.78
C VAL A 644 3.29 -3.88 -23.98
N GLY A 645 4.18 -4.34 -23.11
CA GLY A 645 4.78 -5.68 -23.17
C GLY A 645 5.53 -5.95 -24.49
N GLY A 646 5.56 -7.21 -24.89
CA GLY A 646 6.10 -7.66 -26.17
C GLY A 646 5.22 -8.68 -26.89
N ARG A 647 5.58 -9.00 -28.13
CA ARG A 647 4.92 -9.99 -28.99
C ARG A 647 5.95 -10.95 -29.58
N PRO A 648 5.58 -12.20 -29.92
CA PRO A 648 6.50 -13.16 -30.53
C PRO A 648 7.15 -12.63 -31.81
N THR A 649 8.45 -12.89 -31.96
CA THR A 649 9.20 -12.56 -33.18
C THR A 649 9.06 -13.67 -34.21
N TYR A 650 8.79 -13.31 -35.46
CA TYR A 650 8.83 -14.22 -36.60
C TYR A 650 10.18 -14.14 -37.31
N PRO A 651 10.70 -15.25 -37.86
CA PRO A 651 11.88 -15.20 -38.72
C PRO A 651 11.54 -14.53 -40.06
N ASP A 652 12.54 -13.87 -40.64
CA ASP A 652 12.46 -13.31 -41.98
C ASP A 652 12.85 -14.37 -43.02
N ILE A 653 11.92 -15.28 -43.29
CA ILE A 653 12.07 -16.36 -44.28
C ILE A 653 10.78 -16.52 -45.11
N PRO A 654 10.88 -16.97 -46.37
CA PRO A 654 9.70 -17.33 -47.15
C PRO A 654 8.84 -18.36 -46.41
N GLY A 655 7.52 -18.16 -46.45
CA GLY A 655 6.56 -19.04 -45.78
C GLY A 655 6.45 -18.89 -44.26
N ALA A 656 7.12 -17.93 -43.62
CA ALA A 656 7.01 -17.71 -42.17
C ALA A 656 5.56 -17.44 -41.68
N HIS A 657 4.65 -17.04 -42.57
CA HIS A 657 3.22 -16.88 -42.26
C HIS A 657 2.48 -18.21 -42.07
N LEU A 658 3.01 -19.33 -42.56
CA LEU A 658 2.44 -20.67 -42.36
C LEU A 658 2.67 -21.18 -40.92
N GLY A 659 3.71 -20.70 -40.25
CA GLY A 659 3.96 -21.02 -38.85
C GLY A 659 3.14 -20.16 -37.89
N ILE A 660 2.85 -20.71 -36.73
CA ILE A 660 2.15 -20.04 -35.63
C ILE A 660 3.13 -19.64 -34.52
N THR A 661 2.64 -19.02 -33.45
CA THR A 661 3.42 -18.73 -32.25
C THR A 661 2.70 -19.21 -30.99
N SER A 662 3.28 -18.96 -29.80
CA SER A 662 2.59 -19.17 -28.53
C SER A 662 1.27 -18.39 -28.43
N ASP A 663 1.15 -17.25 -29.12
CA ASP A 663 -0.08 -16.46 -29.13
C ASP A 663 -1.26 -17.24 -29.73
N ASP A 664 -0.99 -18.20 -30.61
CA ASP A 664 -2.01 -18.98 -31.33
C ASP A 664 -2.24 -20.35 -30.66
N LEU A 665 -1.14 -20.99 -30.24
CA LEU A 665 -1.11 -22.40 -29.79
C LEU A 665 -2.15 -22.71 -28.71
N PHE A 666 -2.31 -21.83 -27.71
CA PHE A 666 -3.20 -22.06 -26.57
C PHE A 666 -4.69 -21.95 -26.91
N SER A 667 -5.03 -21.51 -28.11
CA SER A 667 -6.40 -21.36 -28.62
C SER A 667 -6.67 -22.21 -29.87
N LEU A 668 -5.70 -23.05 -30.27
CA LEU A 668 -5.77 -23.82 -31.50
C LEU A 668 -6.96 -24.80 -31.46
N ASN A 669 -7.87 -24.68 -32.43
CA ASN A 669 -9.12 -25.43 -32.43
C ASN A 669 -8.94 -26.92 -32.74
N LYS A 670 -8.03 -27.24 -33.68
CA LYS A 670 -7.62 -28.61 -34.00
C LYS A 670 -6.40 -28.99 -33.18
N ASP A 671 -6.18 -30.28 -32.97
CA ASP A 671 -4.93 -30.75 -32.40
C ASP A 671 -3.74 -30.40 -33.32
N PRO A 672 -2.54 -30.20 -32.76
CA PRO A 672 -1.41 -29.69 -33.53
C PRO A 672 -0.71 -30.77 -34.39
N GLY A 673 -1.09 -32.05 -34.30
CA GLY A 673 -0.45 -33.15 -35.03
C GLY A 673 1.05 -33.28 -34.72
N LYS A 674 1.86 -33.55 -35.74
CA LYS A 674 3.34 -33.52 -35.65
C LYS A 674 3.83 -32.06 -35.60
N VAL A 675 4.60 -31.72 -34.57
CA VAL A 675 4.95 -30.31 -34.25
C VAL A 675 6.45 -30.04 -34.34
N LEU A 676 6.82 -28.93 -34.97
CA LEU A 676 8.15 -28.34 -34.91
C LEU A 676 8.15 -27.07 -34.06
N LEU A 677 8.93 -27.03 -32.98
CA LEU A 677 9.23 -25.83 -32.21
C LEU A 677 10.56 -25.25 -32.73
N VAL A 678 10.52 -24.04 -33.29
CA VAL A 678 11.75 -23.34 -33.70
C VAL A 678 12.16 -22.38 -32.58
N GLY A 679 13.33 -22.63 -32.01
CA GLY A 679 13.86 -21.87 -30.88
C GLY A 679 14.20 -22.76 -29.68
N ALA A 680 14.90 -22.17 -28.72
CA ALA A 680 15.38 -22.87 -27.52
C ALA A 680 15.21 -22.02 -26.25
N SER A 681 14.23 -21.11 -26.29
CA SER A 681 13.80 -20.31 -25.13
C SER A 681 13.01 -21.20 -24.15
N TYR A 682 12.72 -20.67 -22.95
CA TYR A 682 11.84 -21.37 -22.00
C TYR A 682 10.48 -21.67 -22.65
N ILE A 683 9.91 -20.76 -23.44
CA ILE A 683 8.65 -20.98 -24.17
C ILE A 683 8.76 -22.19 -25.09
N ALA A 684 9.85 -22.30 -25.84
CA ALA A 684 10.06 -23.41 -26.78
C ALA A 684 10.11 -24.76 -26.06
N LEU A 685 10.88 -24.84 -24.97
CA LEU A 685 11.09 -26.09 -24.24
C LEU A 685 9.87 -26.49 -23.39
N GLU A 686 9.18 -25.53 -22.79
CA GLU A 686 7.92 -25.76 -22.08
C GLU A 686 6.84 -26.29 -23.04
N CYS A 687 6.71 -25.66 -24.22
CA CYS A 687 5.76 -26.12 -25.23
C CYS A 687 6.11 -27.49 -25.78
N ALA A 688 7.38 -27.73 -26.09
CA ALA A 688 7.83 -29.04 -26.55
C ALA A 688 7.55 -30.12 -25.49
N GLY A 689 7.84 -29.81 -24.22
CA GLY A 689 7.61 -30.71 -23.10
C GLY A 689 6.16 -31.12 -22.96
N PHE A 690 5.23 -30.16 -22.87
CA PHE A 690 3.81 -30.50 -22.69
C PHE A 690 3.19 -31.14 -23.94
N LEU A 691 3.61 -30.75 -25.15
CA LEU A 691 3.09 -31.35 -26.39
C LEU A 691 3.51 -32.82 -26.49
N ASN A 692 4.79 -33.11 -26.22
CA ASN A 692 5.28 -34.48 -26.20
C ASN A 692 4.61 -35.31 -25.10
N GLY A 693 4.49 -34.78 -23.88
CA GLY A 693 3.84 -35.49 -22.78
C GLY A 693 2.33 -35.68 -22.95
N LEU A 694 1.68 -34.93 -23.84
CA LEU A 694 0.30 -35.16 -24.29
C LEU A 694 0.19 -36.14 -25.47
N GLY A 695 1.31 -36.63 -26.00
CA GLY A 695 1.38 -37.68 -27.02
C GLY A 695 1.65 -37.22 -28.46
N TYR A 696 2.05 -35.97 -28.68
CA TYR A 696 2.35 -35.45 -30.02
C TYR A 696 3.82 -35.66 -30.43
N ASP A 697 4.06 -36.06 -31.69
CA ASP A 697 5.42 -36.15 -32.25
C ASP A 697 6.05 -34.75 -32.32
N THR A 698 6.99 -34.50 -31.43
CA THR A 698 7.49 -33.16 -31.13
C THR A 698 8.98 -33.06 -31.44
N THR A 699 9.35 -32.05 -32.23
CA THR A 699 10.73 -31.76 -32.60
C THR A 699 11.09 -30.32 -32.23
N VAL A 700 12.28 -30.09 -31.68
CA VAL A 700 12.83 -28.77 -31.34
C VAL A 700 14.04 -28.46 -32.23
N MET A 701 13.98 -27.36 -32.95
CA MET A 701 15.08 -26.86 -33.78
C MET A 701 15.84 -25.76 -33.04
N VAL A 702 17.11 -26.04 -32.76
CA VAL A 702 17.97 -25.21 -31.91
C VAL A 702 19.08 -24.58 -32.75
N ARG A 703 19.12 -23.25 -32.81
CA ARG A 703 20.21 -22.53 -33.52
C ARG A 703 21.57 -22.72 -32.85
N SER A 704 21.63 -22.73 -31.52
CA SER A 704 22.92 -22.76 -30.81
C SER A 704 22.87 -23.52 -29.47
N ILE A 705 22.24 -22.95 -28.43
CA ILE A 705 22.26 -23.47 -27.05
C ILE A 705 20.85 -23.37 -26.47
N LEU A 706 20.56 -24.20 -25.46
CA LEU A 706 19.31 -24.18 -24.72
C LEU A 706 19.31 -23.09 -23.66
N LEU A 707 18.16 -22.44 -23.46
CA LEU A 707 17.90 -21.48 -22.38
C LEU A 707 19.04 -20.46 -22.21
N ARG A 708 19.42 -19.78 -23.30
CA ARG A 708 20.45 -18.73 -23.25
C ARG A 708 20.15 -17.73 -22.12
N GLY A 709 21.14 -17.49 -21.26
CA GLY A 709 21.01 -16.63 -20.08
C GLY A 709 20.67 -17.39 -18.78
N PHE A 710 20.37 -18.68 -18.85
CA PHE A 710 20.25 -19.55 -17.69
C PHE A 710 21.52 -20.36 -17.46
N ASP A 711 21.62 -21.00 -16.30
CA ASP A 711 22.70 -21.92 -15.97
C ASP A 711 22.76 -23.08 -16.98
N GLN A 712 23.89 -23.18 -17.68
CA GLN A 712 24.01 -24.08 -18.83
C GLN A 712 24.12 -25.55 -18.44
N ASP A 713 24.58 -25.88 -17.22
CA ASP A 713 24.55 -27.27 -16.75
C ASP A 713 23.11 -27.75 -16.64
N ILE A 714 22.26 -26.93 -16.01
CA ILE A 714 20.84 -27.26 -15.84
C ILE A 714 20.11 -27.24 -17.18
N ALA A 715 20.41 -26.28 -18.06
CA ALA A 715 19.81 -26.22 -19.39
C ALA A 715 20.11 -27.47 -20.23
N ASN A 716 21.33 -28.02 -20.14
CA ASN A 716 21.69 -29.26 -20.81
C ASN A 716 20.96 -30.46 -20.19
N MET A 717 20.89 -30.55 -18.85
CA MET A 717 20.13 -31.61 -18.17
C MET A 717 18.65 -31.62 -18.56
N ILE A 718 18.03 -30.43 -18.74
CA ILE A 718 16.67 -30.31 -19.28
C ILE A 718 16.58 -30.86 -20.72
N GLY A 719 17.59 -30.57 -21.56
CA GLY A 719 17.66 -31.09 -22.92
C GLY A 719 17.73 -32.61 -22.95
N ASP A 720 18.64 -33.20 -22.17
CA ASP A 720 18.83 -34.65 -22.06
C ASP A 720 17.56 -35.33 -21.55
N ASP A 721 16.92 -34.72 -20.55
CA ASP A 721 15.65 -35.16 -19.98
C ASP A 721 14.50 -35.15 -21.00
N LEU A 722 14.39 -34.10 -21.83
CA LEU A 722 13.40 -34.04 -22.90
C LEU A 722 13.69 -35.07 -24.01
N GLU A 723 14.95 -35.24 -24.42
CA GLU A 723 15.36 -36.23 -25.43
C GLU A 723 15.02 -37.66 -24.98
N SER A 724 15.29 -37.98 -23.71
CA SER A 724 14.99 -39.30 -23.12
C SER A 724 13.49 -39.66 -23.18
N ARG A 725 12.60 -38.67 -23.30
CA ARG A 725 11.15 -38.85 -23.37
C ARG A 725 10.57 -38.75 -24.78
N GLY A 726 11.42 -38.72 -25.80
CA GLY A 726 11.01 -38.75 -27.20
C GLY A 726 10.93 -37.39 -27.89
N VAL A 727 11.27 -36.29 -27.22
CA VAL A 727 11.44 -35.00 -27.92
C VAL A 727 12.67 -35.08 -28.81
N LYS A 728 12.50 -34.85 -30.11
CA LYS A 728 13.61 -34.86 -31.06
C LYS A 728 14.29 -33.49 -31.10
N PHE A 729 15.61 -33.43 -31.15
CA PHE A 729 16.34 -32.17 -31.29
C PHE A 729 17.12 -32.11 -32.60
N ILE A 730 16.94 -31.00 -33.33
CA ILE A 730 17.74 -30.65 -34.50
C ILE A 730 18.65 -29.49 -34.09
N ARG A 731 19.89 -29.81 -33.74
CA ARG A 731 20.85 -28.85 -33.17
C ARG A 731 21.62 -28.10 -34.25
N SER A 732 22.15 -26.93 -33.87
CA SER A 732 22.91 -26.03 -34.74
C SER A 732 22.22 -25.73 -36.08
N THR A 733 20.90 -25.60 -36.10
CA THR A 733 20.11 -25.53 -37.35
C THR A 733 19.11 -24.38 -37.32
N ILE A 734 18.89 -23.74 -38.47
CA ILE A 734 17.91 -22.66 -38.65
C ILE A 734 16.97 -22.96 -39.83
N PRO A 735 15.68 -22.61 -39.73
CA PRO A 735 14.78 -22.74 -40.87
C PRO A 735 15.16 -21.72 -41.95
N THR A 736 14.97 -22.11 -43.20
CA THR A 736 15.28 -21.29 -44.38
C THR A 736 14.03 -21.01 -45.21
N GLU A 737 13.05 -21.91 -45.20
CA GLU A 737 11.81 -21.79 -45.96
C GLU A 737 10.73 -22.73 -45.39
N LEU A 738 9.49 -22.26 -45.36
CA LEU A 738 8.30 -23.08 -45.12
C LEU A 738 7.45 -23.09 -46.40
N MET A 739 6.88 -24.24 -46.76
CA MET A 739 5.98 -24.36 -47.91
C MET A 739 4.78 -25.21 -47.53
N GLU A 740 3.59 -24.84 -47.99
CA GLU A 740 2.42 -25.69 -47.89
C GLU A 740 2.63 -26.92 -48.79
N GLN A 741 2.46 -28.11 -48.23
CA GLN A 741 2.57 -29.36 -48.97
C GLN A 741 1.18 -29.91 -49.32
N ASP A 742 0.24 -29.82 -48.37
CA ASP A 742 -1.18 -30.08 -48.53
C ASP A 742 -1.97 -29.29 -47.46
N GLU A 743 -3.31 -29.41 -47.45
CA GLU A 743 -4.20 -28.65 -46.55
C GLU A 743 -3.88 -28.79 -45.04
N ASN A 744 -3.13 -29.83 -44.63
CA ASN A 744 -2.84 -30.08 -43.22
C ASN A 744 -1.33 -30.28 -42.94
N SER A 745 -0.44 -29.97 -43.88
CA SER A 745 0.99 -30.18 -43.69
C SER A 745 1.89 -29.10 -44.30
N ILE A 746 2.94 -28.78 -43.56
CA ILE A 746 3.94 -27.77 -43.84
C ILE A 746 5.26 -28.47 -44.04
N LEU A 747 5.84 -28.27 -45.21
CA LEU A 747 7.18 -28.70 -45.51
C LEU A 747 8.20 -27.65 -45.02
N VAL A 748 9.09 -28.05 -44.12
CA VAL A 748 10.14 -27.21 -43.56
C VAL A 748 11.47 -27.54 -44.21
N LYS A 749 12.12 -26.53 -44.79
CA LYS A 749 13.53 -26.61 -45.19
C LYS A 749 14.38 -25.83 -44.20
N ALA A 750 15.50 -26.41 -43.80
CA ALA A 750 16.43 -25.81 -42.86
C ALA A 750 17.88 -26.07 -43.29
N GLU A 751 18.80 -25.31 -42.71
CA GLU A 751 20.23 -25.55 -42.88
C GLU A 751 20.95 -25.53 -41.54
N ASN A 752 21.95 -26.40 -41.42
CA ASN A 752 22.88 -26.34 -40.32
C ASN A 752 23.68 -25.03 -40.40
N SER A 753 23.67 -24.26 -39.31
CA SER A 753 24.31 -22.96 -39.20
C SER A 753 25.82 -23.01 -39.42
N ASN A 754 26.46 -24.14 -39.11
CA ASN A 754 27.90 -24.33 -39.21
C ASN A 754 28.29 -25.08 -40.48
N THR A 755 27.69 -26.23 -40.75
CA THR A 755 28.10 -27.12 -41.86
C THR A 755 27.41 -26.81 -43.19
N LYS A 756 26.36 -25.97 -43.18
CA LYS A 756 25.48 -25.72 -44.32
C LYS A 756 24.78 -26.97 -44.87
N GLU A 757 24.79 -28.06 -44.12
CA GLU A 757 24.03 -29.26 -44.44
C GLU A 757 22.53 -28.96 -44.47
N LYS A 758 21.85 -29.43 -45.51
CA LYS A 758 20.42 -29.18 -45.71
C LYS A 758 19.59 -30.21 -44.95
N TYR A 759 18.55 -29.74 -44.29
CA TYR A 759 17.54 -30.54 -43.63
C TYR A 759 16.16 -30.27 -44.25
N LYS A 760 15.34 -31.31 -44.33
CA LYS A 760 13.98 -31.24 -44.85
C LYS A 760 13.08 -32.25 -44.13
N ASP A 761 11.95 -31.80 -43.62
CA ASP A 761 10.93 -32.67 -43.02
C ASP A 761 9.55 -31.98 -43.05
N VAL A 762 8.49 -32.77 -42.85
CA VAL A 762 7.09 -32.37 -42.91
C VAL A 762 6.50 -32.35 -41.51
N PHE A 763 5.75 -31.30 -41.20
CA PHE A 763 5.09 -31.09 -39.90
C PHE A 763 3.65 -30.62 -40.12
N ASN A 764 2.74 -30.91 -39.19
CA ASN A 764 1.40 -30.35 -39.23
C ASN A 764 1.38 -28.91 -38.68
N THR A 765 2.20 -28.66 -37.65
CA THR A 765 2.29 -27.34 -36.99
C THR A 765 3.75 -26.93 -36.82
N VAL A 766 4.08 -25.69 -37.18
CA VAL A 766 5.38 -25.06 -36.88
C VAL A 766 5.14 -23.90 -35.92
N VAL A 767 5.80 -23.89 -34.76
CA VAL A 767 5.67 -22.84 -33.75
C VAL A 767 6.99 -22.07 -33.63
N PHE A 768 6.96 -20.76 -33.87
CA PHE A 768 8.12 -19.90 -33.66
C PHE A 768 8.17 -19.41 -32.21
N ALA A 769 9.24 -19.78 -31.50
CA ALA A 769 9.54 -19.39 -30.12
C ALA A 769 10.97 -18.82 -30.02
N ILE A 770 11.32 -17.95 -30.97
CA ILE A 770 12.67 -17.41 -31.19
C ILE A 770 12.97 -16.08 -30.47
N GLY A 771 12.07 -15.66 -29.58
CA GLY A 771 12.18 -14.40 -28.83
C GLY A 771 10.93 -13.54 -28.99
N ARG A 772 10.93 -12.39 -28.31
CA ARG A 772 9.83 -11.43 -28.29
C ARG A 772 10.37 -10.02 -28.52
N THR A 773 9.60 -9.21 -29.23
CA THR A 773 9.91 -7.81 -29.54
C THR A 773 8.92 -6.91 -28.79
N ALA A 774 9.39 -5.83 -28.17
CA ALA A 774 8.51 -4.91 -27.45
C ALA A 774 7.59 -4.13 -28.41
N CYS A 775 6.37 -3.81 -27.96
CA CYS A 775 5.33 -3.21 -28.79
C CYS A 775 5.39 -1.67 -28.82
N THR A 776 6.54 -1.08 -29.14
CA THR A 776 6.75 0.38 -29.03
C THR A 776 6.62 1.13 -30.35
N GLN A 777 6.63 0.44 -31.49
CA GLN A 777 6.64 1.03 -32.83
C GLN A 777 5.42 1.91 -33.11
N GLU A 778 4.26 1.52 -32.59
CA GLU A 778 3.01 2.24 -32.81
C GLU A 778 2.75 3.33 -31.74
N LEU A 779 3.67 3.55 -30.81
CA LEU A 779 3.49 4.56 -29.75
C LEU A 779 3.85 5.99 -30.18
N ASN A 780 4.47 6.19 -31.35
CA ASN A 780 5.00 7.49 -31.79
C ASN A 780 6.02 8.08 -30.79
N LEU A 781 7.03 7.28 -30.41
CA LEU A 781 8.07 7.68 -29.46
C LEU A 781 8.97 8.82 -29.96
N ASP A 782 9.00 9.06 -31.27
CA ASP A 782 9.73 10.18 -31.87
C ASP A 782 9.22 11.54 -31.36
N SER A 783 7.91 11.65 -31.07
CA SER A 783 7.34 12.86 -30.44
C SER A 783 7.89 13.15 -29.04
N LEU A 784 8.50 12.15 -28.40
CA LEU A 784 9.11 12.24 -27.08
C LEU A 784 10.65 12.25 -27.12
N ASN A 785 11.26 12.11 -28.31
CA ASN A 785 12.70 11.88 -28.48
C ASN A 785 13.23 10.68 -27.66
N LEU A 786 12.42 9.62 -27.51
CA LEU A 786 12.83 8.41 -26.77
C LEU A 786 13.40 7.36 -27.73
N SER A 787 14.63 6.92 -27.47
CA SER A 787 15.29 5.85 -28.22
C SER A 787 14.95 4.45 -27.68
N VAL A 788 14.94 3.47 -28.59
CA VAL A 788 14.73 2.05 -28.29
C VAL A 788 15.91 1.20 -28.75
N GLN A 789 16.06 0.02 -28.15
CA GLN A 789 17.03 -1.00 -28.56
C GLN A 789 16.57 -1.73 -29.83
N GLN A 790 17.42 -2.60 -30.40
CA GLN A 790 17.08 -3.37 -31.62
C GLN A 790 15.80 -4.21 -31.45
N ASN A 791 15.58 -4.76 -30.25
CA ASN A 791 14.36 -5.48 -29.88
C ASN A 791 13.21 -4.57 -29.42
N GLN A 792 13.30 -3.28 -29.73
CA GLN A 792 12.29 -2.23 -29.51
C GLN A 792 12.05 -1.89 -28.03
N LYS A 793 12.89 -2.40 -27.14
CA LYS A 793 12.80 -2.14 -25.70
C LYS A 793 13.31 -0.75 -25.33
N LEU A 794 12.67 -0.15 -24.34
CA LEU A 794 13.01 1.15 -23.77
C LEU A 794 14.17 1.03 -22.77
N ILE A 795 15.09 1.99 -22.84
CA ILE A 795 16.13 2.17 -21.83
C ILE A 795 15.54 3.01 -20.70
N THR A 796 15.56 2.49 -19.47
CA THR A 796 15.03 3.18 -18.29
C THR A 796 16.00 3.13 -17.12
N SER A 797 15.78 4.02 -16.15
CA SER A 797 16.44 3.98 -14.84
C SER A 797 15.36 3.98 -13.76
N HIS A 798 15.25 2.87 -13.01
CA HIS A 798 14.20 2.68 -12.00
C HIS A 798 12.79 2.96 -12.54
N GLU A 799 12.49 2.38 -13.70
CA GLU A 799 11.24 2.53 -14.47
C GLU A 799 11.01 3.93 -15.07
N LYS A 800 11.90 4.91 -14.83
CA LYS A 800 11.83 6.24 -15.45
C LYS A 800 12.46 6.26 -16.83
N THR A 801 11.80 6.91 -17.78
CA THR A 801 12.42 7.23 -19.09
C THR A 801 13.23 8.53 -18.99
N GLN A 802 13.79 9.00 -20.12
CA GLN A 802 14.43 10.33 -20.19
C GLN A 802 13.42 11.49 -20.10
N VAL A 803 12.13 11.22 -20.32
CA VAL A 803 11.05 12.20 -20.18
C VAL A 803 10.45 12.06 -18.79
N HIS A 804 10.47 13.15 -17.99
CA HIS A 804 10.15 13.07 -16.56
C HIS A 804 8.73 12.55 -16.26
N SER A 805 7.76 12.92 -17.09
CA SER A 805 6.34 12.51 -16.96
C SER A 805 6.08 11.10 -17.48
N VAL A 806 7.05 10.46 -18.17
CA VAL A 806 6.87 9.17 -18.84
C VAL A 806 7.73 8.09 -18.20
N TYR A 807 7.08 6.97 -17.88
CA TYR A 807 7.65 5.81 -17.22
C TYR A 807 7.39 4.56 -18.06
N ALA A 808 8.13 3.49 -17.82
CA ALA A 808 7.85 2.20 -18.44
C ALA A 808 7.96 1.06 -17.42
N VAL A 809 7.11 0.04 -17.55
CA VAL A 809 7.05 -1.13 -16.66
C VAL A 809 6.85 -2.44 -17.43
N GLY A 810 7.44 -3.53 -16.92
CA GLY A 810 7.33 -4.86 -17.52
C GLY A 810 8.24 -5.06 -18.72
N ASP A 811 7.86 -5.99 -19.61
CA ASP A 811 8.73 -6.55 -20.66
C ASP A 811 9.24 -5.51 -21.69
N VAL A 812 8.62 -4.33 -21.75
CA VAL A 812 9.06 -3.22 -22.58
C VAL A 812 10.41 -2.64 -22.12
N ILE A 813 10.82 -2.86 -20.87
CA ILE A 813 12.10 -2.38 -20.33
C ILE A 813 13.26 -3.27 -20.80
N HIS A 814 14.34 -2.63 -21.27
CA HIS A 814 15.60 -3.29 -21.58
C HIS A 814 16.31 -3.79 -20.32
N ASN A 815 16.85 -5.02 -20.36
CA ASN A 815 17.58 -5.68 -19.27
C ASN A 815 16.81 -5.88 -17.95
N ALA A 816 15.47 -5.85 -17.99
CA ALA A 816 14.64 -6.32 -16.88
C ALA A 816 14.18 -7.77 -17.14
N PRO A 817 14.09 -8.62 -16.09
CA PRO A 817 13.44 -9.92 -16.19
C PRO A 817 11.98 -9.79 -16.68
N GLU A 818 11.66 -10.51 -17.76
CA GLU A 818 10.34 -10.52 -18.41
C GLU A 818 9.38 -11.48 -17.68
N LEU A 819 8.99 -11.10 -16.46
CA LEU A 819 8.18 -11.94 -15.57
C LEU A 819 6.98 -11.19 -15.00
N THR A 820 5.84 -11.86 -14.93
CA THR A 820 4.59 -11.29 -14.41
C THR A 820 4.71 -10.70 -13.00
N PRO A 821 5.28 -11.40 -11.99
CA PRO A 821 5.42 -10.84 -10.65
C PRO A 821 6.33 -9.61 -10.62
N VAL A 822 7.34 -9.57 -11.50
CA VAL A 822 8.23 -8.42 -11.67
C VAL A 822 7.46 -7.23 -12.20
N ALA A 823 6.68 -7.40 -13.27
CA ALA A 823 5.87 -6.33 -13.84
C ALA A 823 4.84 -5.77 -12.84
N ILE A 824 4.17 -6.66 -12.08
CA ILE A 824 3.20 -6.26 -11.04
C ILE A 824 3.89 -5.47 -9.93
N LYS A 825 4.97 -5.99 -9.34
CA LYS A 825 5.69 -5.33 -8.25
C LYS A 825 6.31 -4.01 -8.71
N ALA A 826 6.89 -3.96 -9.92
CA ALA A 826 7.44 -2.74 -10.50
C ALA A 826 6.37 -1.66 -10.70
N GLY A 827 5.23 -1.99 -11.32
CA GLY A 827 4.10 -1.06 -11.50
C GLY A 827 3.57 -0.51 -10.18
N LYS A 828 3.41 -1.37 -9.17
CA LYS A 828 2.98 -0.98 -7.82
C LYS A 828 3.97 -0.04 -7.13
N LEU A 829 5.25 -0.41 -7.11
CA LEU A 829 6.29 0.41 -6.47
C LEU A 829 6.46 1.74 -7.18
N LEU A 830 6.45 1.75 -8.52
CA LEU A 830 6.53 2.97 -9.31
C LEU A 830 5.44 3.97 -8.92
N VAL A 831 4.18 3.54 -8.89
CA VAL A 831 3.04 4.40 -8.56
C VAL A 831 3.13 4.94 -7.13
N ARG A 832 3.62 4.14 -6.18
CA ARG A 832 3.92 4.61 -4.82
C ARG A 832 5.01 5.68 -4.81
N ARG A 833 6.07 5.54 -5.61
CA ARG A 833 7.08 6.59 -5.74
C ARG A 833 6.50 7.87 -6.32
N ILE A 834 5.63 7.78 -7.33
CA ILE A 834 5.01 8.95 -7.97
C ILE A 834 4.08 9.69 -6.99
N TYR A 835 3.14 8.98 -6.35
CA TYR A 835 2.05 9.63 -5.60
C TYR A 835 2.16 9.55 -4.07
N ARG A 836 2.95 8.64 -3.51
CA ARG A 836 3.28 8.59 -2.06
C ARG A 836 4.69 9.08 -1.75
N LYS A 837 5.48 9.43 -2.77
CA LYS A 837 6.88 9.88 -2.63
C LYS A 837 7.75 8.89 -1.82
N THR A 838 7.46 7.60 -1.93
CA THR A 838 8.30 6.54 -1.33
C THR A 838 9.63 6.41 -2.07
N THR A 839 10.64 5.81 -1.43
CA THR A 839 11.95 5.55 -2.04
C THR A 839 12.15 4.09 -2.48
N GLU A 840 11.25 3.17 -2.12
CA GLU A 840 11.36 1.73 -2.45
C GLU A 840 11.41 1.50 -3.98
N GLN A 841 12.45 0.80 -4.42
CA GLN A 841 12.70 0.45 -5.81
C GLN A 841 12.54 -1.05 -6.06
N MET A 842 12.29 -1.43 -7.30
CA MET A 842 12.26 -2.84 -7.68
C MET A 842 13.69 -3.41 -7.67
N ASN A 843 13.87 -4.57 -7.01
CA ASN A 843 15.13 -5.32 -7.07
C ASN A 843 15.03 -6.38 -8.18
N TYR A 844 15.72 -6.15 -9.29
CA TYR A 844 15.70 -7.03 -10.45
C TYR A 844 16.74 -8.17 -10.41
N LYS A 845 17.62 -8.21 -9.40
CA LYS A 845 18.74 -9.18 -9.35
C LYS A 845 18.39 -10.50 -8.67
N LEU A 846 17.55 -10.47 -7.63
CA LEU A 846 17.20 -11.64 -6.82
C LEU A 846 15.78 -12.13 -7.10
N VAL A 847 15.41 -12.16 -8.39
CA VAL A 847 14.08 -12.59 -8.82
C VAL A 847 14.07 -14.11 -9.01
N PRO A 848 13.30 -14.87 -8.20
CA PRO A 848 13.15 -16.30 -8.43
C PRO A 848 12.40 -16.57 -9.74
N THR A 849 12.83 -17.57 -10.47
CA THR A 849 12.31 -17.97 -11.78
C THR A 849 12.09 -19.47 -11.82
N THR A 850 11.06 -19.93 -12.55
CA THR A 850 10.85 -21.35 -12.81
C THR A 850 10.50 -21.57 -14.27
N VAL A 851 11.22 -22.51 -14.90
CA VAL A 851 10.95 -23.04 -16.24
C VAL A 851 10.15 -24.33 -16.06
N PHE A 852 8.93 -24.36 -16.59
CA PHE A 852 7.96 -25.45 -16.43
C PHE A 852 8.09 -26.50 -17.54
N THR A 853 9.29 -27.01 -17.73
CA THR A 853 9.50 -28.25 -18.49
C THR A 853 8.97 -29.45 -17.70
N PRO A 854 8.70 -30.62 -18.32
CA PRO A 854 8.17 -31.79 -17.62
C PRO A 854 9.03 -32.25 -16.43
N LEU A 855 10.34 -31.99 -16.44
CA LEU A 855 11.13 -31.83 -15.22
C LEU A 855 11.37 -30.34 -14.99
N GLU A 856 10.78 -29.76 -13.94
CA GLU A 856 10.77 -28.31 -13.75
C GLU A 856 12.13 -27.81 -13.25
N TYR A 857 12.53 -26.60 -13.68
CA TYR A 857 13.76 -25.96 -13.23
C TYR A 857 13.46 -24.65 -12.51
N GLY A 858 13.74 -24.62 -11.21
CA GLY A 858 13.67 -23.44 -10.37
C GLY A 858 15.04 -22.83 -10.10
N CYS A 859 15.15 -21.50 -10.14
CA CYS A 859 16.38 -20.80 -9.78
C CYS A 859 16.14 -19.42 -9.16
N VAL A 860 17.15 -18.94 -8.45
CA VAL A 860 17.25 -17.57 -7.95
C VAL A 860 18.72 -17.18 -7.84
N GLY A 861 19.05 -15.93 -8.19
CA GLY A 861 20.40 -15.41 -8.12
C GLY A 861 21.27 -15.76 -9.33
N TYR A 862 22.58 -15.84 -9.12
CA TYR A 862 23.56 -16.03 -10.20
C TYR A 862 23.56 -17.46 -10.72
N SER A 863 23.72 -17.64 -12.04
CA SER A 863 24.21 -18.90 -12.57
C SER A 863 25.64 -19.18 -12.12
N GLU A 864 26.08 -20.43 -12.18
CA GLU A 864 27.45 -20.80 -11.83
C GLU A 864 28.48 -20.09 -12.72
N THR A 865 28.19 -19.94 -14.02
CA THR A 865 29.08 -19.26 -14.97
C THR A 865 29.20 -17.77 -14.65
N GLU A 866 28.08 -17.10 -14.36
CA GLU A 866 28.10 -15.67 -14.01
C GLU A 866 28.75 -15.43 -12.65
N ALA A 867 28.51 -16.31 -11.67
CA ALA A 867 29.17 -16.22 -10.37
C ALA A 867 30.69 -16.33 -10.52
N LYS A 868 31.19 -17.32 -11.27
CA LYS A 868 32.63 -17.50 -11.54
C LYS A 868 33.24 -16.33 -12.31
N ALA A 869 32.47 -15.64 -13.13
CA ALA A 869 32.92 -14.44 -13.84
C ALA A 869 32.93 -13.18 -12.96
N THR A 870 32.13 -13.16 -11.88
CA THR A 870 31.91 -11.97 -11.04
C THR A 870 32.68 -12.01 -9.71
N PHE A 871 32.81 -13.20 -9.12
CA PHE A 871 33.39 -13.41 -7.80
C PHE A 871 34.68 -14.22 -7.90
N LYS A 872 35.63 -13.96 -6.99
CA LYS A 872 36.97 -14.54 -7.04
C LYS A 872 36.99 -16.01 -6.64
N ASN A 873 36.35 -16.34 -5.51
CA ASN A 873 36.35 -17.69 -4.93
C ASN A 873 34.91 -18.21 -4.82
N VAL A 874 34.46 -18.91 -5.86
CA VAL A 874 33.13 -19.54 -5.90
C VAL A 874 33.25 -21.02 -5.59
N VAL A 875 32.38 -21.52 -4.69
CA VAL A 875 32.25 -22.94 -4.36
C VAL A 875 30.83 -23.40 -4.72
N VAL A 876 30.70 -24.57 -5.33
CA VAL A 876 29.39 -25.10 -5.75
C VAL A 876 29.08 -26.39 -5.01
N TYR A 877 28.12 -26.33 -4.09
CA TYR A 877 27.58 -27.51 -3.41
C TYR A 877 26.43 -28.11 -4.20
N HIS A 878 26.44 -29.41 -4.43
CA HIS A 878 25.44 -30.04 -5.29
C HIS A 878 25.16 -31.50 -4.94
N ASN A 879 24.00 -31.98 -5.35
CA ASN A 879 23.67 -33.40 -5.27
C ASN A 879 22.62 -33.82 -6.30
N GLN A 880 22.57 -35.13 -6.56
CA GLN A 880 21.47 -35.79 -7.26
C GLN A 880 20.54 -36.46 -6.25
N PHE A 881 19.24 -36.43 -6.52
CA PHE A 881 18.23 -37.05 -5.68
C PHE A 881 17.12 -37.68 -6.50
N VAL A 882 16.37 -38.60 -5.90
CA VAL A 882 15.19 -39.22 -6.50
C VAL A 882 13.98 -38.86 -5.64
N PRO A 883 12.92 -38.25 -6.20
CA PRO A 883 11.67 -38.02 -5.48
C PRO A 883 11.08 -39.36 -5.01
N LEU A 884 10.58 -39.41 -3.76
CA LEU A 884 9.98 -40.63 -3.21
C LEU A 884 8.76 -41.09 -4.05
N GLU A 885 8.04 -40.13 -4.62
CA GLU A 885 6.89 -40.35 -5.51
C GLU A 885 7.27 -41.15 -6.77
N ASN A 886 8.54 -41.14 -7.16
CA ASN A 886 9.04 -41.86 -8.33
C ASN A 886 9.73 -43.19 -7.95
N ALA A 887 9.82 -43.54 -6.66
CA ALA A 887 10.59 -44.70 -6.19
C ALA A 887 10.05 -46.06 -6.69
N LEU A 888 8.77 -46.12 -7.08
CA LEU A 888 8.14 -47.33 -7.62
C LEU A 888 8.24 -47.43 -9.16
N GLU A 889 8.89 -46.47 -9.82
CA GLU A 889 9.15 -46.52 -11.25
C GLU A 889 10.34 -47.45 -11.54
N SER A 890 10.32 -48.15 -12.67
CA SER A 890 11.43 -49.02 -13.08
C SER A 890 12.72 -48.25 -13.35
N GLU A 891 12.59 -47.02 -13.83
CA GLU A 891 13.69 -46.09 -14.10
C GLU A 891 13.33 -44.71 -13.51
N PRO A 892 13.57 -44.50 -12.21
CA PRO A 892 13.15 -43.27 -11.54
C PRO A 892 13.92 -42.05 -12.06
N ARG A 893 13.22 -40.93 -12.22
CA ARG A 893 13.81 -39.66 -12.64
C ARG A 893 14.83 -39.15 -11.63
N LYS A 894 16.08 -38.97 -12.10
CA LYS A 894 17.13 -38.31 -11.31
C LYS A 894 16.95 -36.80 -11.37
N CYS A 895 16.72 -36.21 -10.21
CA CYS A 895 16.67 -34.78 -10.00
C CYS A 895 18.03 -34.24 -9.56
N TYR A 896 18.20 -32.92 -9.62
CA TYR A 896 19.47 -32.26 -9.30
C TYR A 896 19.25 -30.96 -8.53
N ALA A 897 20.09 -30.71 -7.53
CA ALA A 897 20.09 -29.46 -6.77
C ALA A 897 21.52 -28.92 -6.63
N LYS A 898 21.69 -27.60 -6.69
CA LYS A 898 22.95 -26.93 -6.36
C LYS A 898 22.77 -25.57 -5.70
N LEU A 899 23.74 -25.24 -4.84
CA LEU A 899 23.99 -23.91 -4.28
C LEU A 899 25.33 -23.39 -4.81
N VAL A 900 25.32 -22.16 -5.29
CA VAL A 900 26.50 -21.42 -5.73
C VAL A 900 26.85 -20.42 -4.63
N CYS A 901 28.03 -20.55 -4.03
CA CYS A 901 28.42 -19.83 -2.82
C CYS A 901 29.68 -18.96 -3.05
N ASP A 902 29.73 -17.80 -2.39
CA ASP A 902 30.91 -16.93 -2.30
C ASP A 902 31.75 -17.30 -1.08
N ALA A 903 32.84 -18.04 -1.30
CA ALA A 903 33.70 -18.50 -0.21
C ALA A 903 34.45 -17.35 0.48
N ASP A 904 34.69 -16.24 -0.22
CA ASP A 904 35.30 -15.04 0.39
C ASP A 904 34.35 -14.34 1.37
N ASN A 905 33.06 -14.66 1.32
CA ASN A 905 32.01 -14.03 2.11
C ASN A 905 31.20 -15.07 2.92
N LYS A 906 31.92 -15.90 3.69
CA LYS A 906 31.32 -16.89 4.60
C LYS A 906 30.31 -17.80 3.89
N ASP A 907 30.66 -18.28 2.69
CA ASP A 907 29.81 -19.11 1.84
C ASP A 907 28.41 -18.52 1.61
N LYS A 908 28.32 -17.19 1.48
CA LYS A 908 27.06 -16.53 1.14
C LYS A 908 26.50 -17.13 -0.14
N VAL A 909 25.23 -17.53 -0.11
CA VAL A 909 24.56 -18.13 -1.26
C VAL A 909 24.30 -17.04 -2.30
N LEU A 910 24.98 -17.14 -3.44
CA LEU A 910 24.84 -16.28 -4.60
C LEU A 910 23.75 -16.75 -5.55
N GLY A 911 23.57 -18.07 -5.64
CA GLY A 911 22.64 -18.71 -6.55
C GLY A 911 22.12 -20.05 -6.02
N LEU A 912 20.87 -20.36 -6.33
CA LEU A 912 20.25 -21.65 -6.04
C LEU A 912 19.59 -22.17 -7.31
N HIS A 913 19.77 -23.46 -7.58
CA HIS A 913 19.20 -24.15 -8.74
C HIS A 913 18.64 -25.51 -8.31
N VAL A 914 17.42 -25.80 -8.72
CA VAL A 914 16.79 -27.12 -8.54
C VAL A 914 16.12 -27.55 -9.83
N LEU A 915 16.45 -28.75 -10.29
CA LEU A 915 15.80 -29.44 -11.39
C LEU A 915 15.07 -30.64 -10.80
N GLY A 916 13.74 -30.59 -10.76
CA GLY A 916 12.91 -31.58 -10.07
C GLY A 916 11.42 -31.25 -10.13
N PRO A 917 10.54 -32.12 -9.63
CA PRO A 917 9.12 -31.82 -9.54
C PRO A 917 8.87 -30.66 -8.57
N ASN A 918 7.85 -29.85 -8.86
CA ASN A 918 7.41 -28.72 -8.02
C ASN A 918 8.53 -27.69 -7.74
N ALA A 919 9.45 -27.50 -8.69
CA ALA A 919 10.63 -26.67 -8.51
C ALA A 919 10.30 -25.21 -8.17
N GLY A 920 9.15 -24.71 -8.65
CA GLY A 920 8.65 -23.38 -8.29
C GLY A 920 8.31 -23.23 -6.82
N GLU A 921 7.65 -24.25 -6.24
CA GLU A 921 7.25 -24.25 -4.83
C GLU A 921 8.49 -24.32 -3.92
N ILE A 922 9.47 -25.16 -4.30
CA ILE A 922 10.75 -25.29 -3.58
C ILE A 922 11.52 -23.97 -3.60
N THR A 923 11.70 -23.38 -4.79
CA THR A 923 12.54 -22.19 -4.99
C THR A 923 11.97 -20.96 -4.29
N GLN A 924 10.63 -20.82 -4.25
CA GLN A 924 9.97 -19.64 -3.70
C GLN A 924 10.29 -19.40 -2.22
N GLY A 925 10.38 -20.46 -1.42
CA GLY A 925 10.73 -20.38 0.00
C GLY A 925 12.18 -19.95 0.21
N TYR A 926 13.12 -20.61 -0.48
CA TYR A 926 14.55 -20.30 -0.35
C TYR A 926 14.94 -18.93 -0.90
N ALA A 927 14.21 -18.42 -1.89
CA ALA A 927 14.43 -17.07 -2.42
C ALA A 927 14.35 -16.00 -1.31
N LEU A 928 13.47 -16.17 -0.30
CA LEU A 928 13.42 -15.28 0.86
C LEU A 928 14.71 -15.32 1.67
N GLY A 929 15.22 -16.51 1.98
CA GLY A 929 16.49 -16.66 2.71
C GLY A 929 17.66 -16.01 1.96
N ILE A 930 17.75 -16.23 0.64
CA ILE A 930 18.79 -15.64 -0.20
C ILE A 930 18.67 -14.11 -0.25
N MET A 931 17.44 -13.56 -0.33
CA MET A 931 17.21 -12.12 -0.22
C MET A 931 17.67 -11.53 1.12
N LEU A 932 17.56 -12.30 2.21
CA LEU A 932 18.04 -11.92 3.54
C LEU A 932 19.55 -12.17 3.73
N GLY A 933 20.24 -12.72 2.71
CA GLY A 933 21.67 -12.95 2.73
C GLY A 933 22.11 -14.28 3.32
N ALA A 934 21.26 -15.33 3.21
CA ALA A 934 21.57 -16.67 3.68
C ALA A 934 22.94 -17.19 3.20
N THR A 935 23.60 -17.92 4.08
CA THR A 935 24.88 -18.61 3.89
C THR A 935 24.68 -20.11 3.76
N LYS A 936 25.67 -20.83 3.26
CA LYS A 936 25.64 -22.30 3.24
C LYS A 936 25.41 -22.89 4.63
N GLN A 937 25.97 -22.27 5.67
CA GLN A 937 25.80 -22.69 7.06
C GLN A 937 24.35 -22.57 7.53
N ASP A 938 23.60 -21.55 7.07
CA ASP A 938 22.17 -21.42 7.38
C ASP A 938 21.35 -22.57 6.78
N PHE A 939 21.72 -23.03 5.58
CA PHE A 939 21.09 -24.19 4.94
C PHE A 939 21.41 -25.49 5.69
N ASP A 940 22.64 -25.66 6.17
CA ASP A 940 23.05 -26.84 6.95
C ASP A 940 22.42 -26.88 8.35
N ALA A 941 22.17 -25.72 8.95
CA ALA A 941 21.52 -25.61 10.25
C ALA A 941 20.00 -25.87 10.17
N LEU A 942 19.40 -25.68 8.99
CA LEU A 942 17.97 -25.88 8.78
C LEU A 942 17.64 -27.39 8.80
N ILE A 943 16.72 -27.80 9.68
CA ILE A 943 16.25 -29.19 9.70
C ILE A 943 15.28 -29.43 8.52
N GLY A 944 15.58 -30.44 7.71
CA GLY A 944 14.75 -30.85 6.57
C GLY A 944 13.41 -31.44 7.00
N ILE A 945 12.38 -31.24 6.16
CA ILE A 945 11.09 -31.92 6.29
C ILE A 945 11.18 -33.22 5.48
N HIS A 946 10.90 -34.36 6.12
CA HIS A 946 11.06 -35.66 5.49
C HIS A 946 9.73 -36.43 5.40
N PRO A 947 9.40 -37.06 4.25
CA PRO A 947 10.12 -37.02 2.96
C PRO A 947 9.69 -35.82 2.10
N THR A 948 10.64 -35.01 1.62
CA THR A 948 10.36 -33.93 0.63
C THR A 948 11.53 -33.71 -0.33
N CYS A 949 11.25 -33.30 -1.59
CA CYS A 949 12.31 -32.92 -2.53
C CYS A 949 13.14 -31.71 -2.05
N ALA A 950 12.55 -30.80 -1.28
CA ALA A 950 13.22 -29.59 -0.80
C ALA A 950 14.33 -29.88 0.22
N GLU A 951 14.21 -30.97 0.99
CA GLU A 951 15.17 -31.31 2.05
C GLU A 951 16.60 -31.56 1.54
N VAL A 952 16.77 -31.85 0.24
CA VAL A 952 18.09 -32.01 -0.38
C VAL A 952 18.99 -30.80 -0.11
N PHE A 953 18.42 -29.60 -0.03
CA PHE A 953 19.16 -28.36 0.21
C PHE A 953 19.75 -28.26 1.62
N THR A 954 19.22 -29.00 2.59
CA THR A 954 19.72 -28.98 3.98
C THR A 954 20.86 -29.97 4.22
N THR A 955 21.24 -30.75 3.20
CA THR A 955 22.24 -31.83 3.32
C THR A 955 23.29 -31.83 2.20
N LEU A 956 23.37 -30.76 1.39
CA LEU A 956 24.37 -30.63 0.33
C LEU A 956 25.80 -30.54 0.91
N ASN A 957 26.54 -31.64 0.90
CA ASN A 957 27.90 -31.71 1.46
C ASN A 957 28.99 -31.97 0.40
N VAL A 958 28.63 -32.36 -0.82
CA VAL A 958 29.57 -32.55 -1.93
C VAL A 958 29.74 -31.22 -2.65
N SER A 959 30.98 -30.76 -2.76
CA SER A 959 31.34 -29.63 -3.64
C SER A 959 31.88 -30.13 -4.97
N LYS A 960 31.59 -29.42 -6.06
CA LYS A 960 32.15 -29.74 -7.40
C LYS A 960 33.67 -29.74 -7.39
N GLU A 961 34.28 -28.86 -6.60
CA GLU A 961 35.72 -28.70 -6.47
C GLU A 961 36.39 -29.93 -5.84
N SER A 962 35.63 -30.73 -5.07
CA SER A 962 36.14 -31.97 -4.47
C SER A 962 36.32 -33.10 -5.48
N ASN A 963 35.76 -32.98 -6.70
CA ASN A 963 35.71 -34.03 -7.73
C ASN A 963 35.17 -35.39 -7.24
N LYS A 964 34.43 -35.41 -6.12
CA LYS A 964 33.76 -36.62 -5.65
C LYS A 964 32.62 -36.95 -6.59
N LYS A 965 32.44 -38.25 -6.87
CA LYS A 965 31.29 -38.73 -7.63
C LYS A 965 30.03 -38.51 -6.81
N LEU A 966 28.97 -38.00 -7.45
CA LEU A 966 27.66 -37.93 -6.83
C LEU A 966 27.10 -39.36 -6.68
N GLU A 967 26.85 -39.77 -5.46
CA GLU A 967 25.97 -40.91 -5.17
C GLU A 967 24.57 -40.32 -4.97
N SER A 968 23.57 -40.82 -5.69
CA SER A 968 22.20 -40.31 -5.56
C SER A 968 21.75 -40.47 -4.12
N SER A 969 21.47 -39.37 -3.43
CA SER A 969 20.87 -39.40 -2.10
C SER A 969 19.36 -39.55 -2.24
N GLY A 970 18.82 -40.63 -1.72
CA GLY A 970 17.39 -40.91 -1.58
C GLY A 970 17.21 -41.97 -0.49
N CYS A 971 15.98 -42.21 -0.03
CA CYS A 971 15.68 -43.36 0.82
C CYS A 971 15.99 -44.67 0.11
#